data_AF-A0A0W1RVK6-F1
#
_entry.id   AF-A0A0W1RVK6-F1
#
_cell.length_a   1.000
_cell.length_b   1.000
_cell.length_c   1.000
_cell.angle_alpha   90.00
_cell.angle_beta   90.00
_cell.angle_gamma   90.00
#
_symmetry.space_group_name_H-M   'P 1'
#
loop_
_entity.id
_entity.type
_entity.pdbx_description
1 polymer ?
#
loop_
_entity_poly.entity_id
_entity_poly.type
_entity_poly.pdbx_seq_one_letter_code
_entity_poly.pdbx_strand_id
1 'polypeptide(L)'
;MSVAPLASSRNDFLICRQRQDDSYRLYRVDPQAAEVFVPMETGGQGSFDHSYGMAQTGGYLLQWSPLCDNDGTPGYRFALRAFDPHAADPLNGTLVQSGFWKKTKFWGHRDYYSDDPDEDRHLDLLPVSSFVFSLIPARGRGTFELWNFDPKPDDPGNADPMPEPYTRQGGFPLIRRGYALIPLGNYVLERLPDGSRFRLWSFDPQQEVPLSLPTVQSGRWDEIDASHELVALGDHVLDWRPEDGRFRLWGFDPQRPEVLIGPVREGSLPEGIGPDARLIGFQSRRPVDSLRAGTPGTLDFMRSKIRHVVYYMLESRSFDNVCGWLYQKGEPNHVIGPAGDFEGASTDDYNWHEGRKVHVSQFKDGQLSDKWDLKALDQDPFHDTTDVLQQMFANPADYWERATPDMGGFVLNNANDQVMETFSPAQLPVLNGLAGEFAVSDRWFSSIPGGTDVNRGFSVTGSAFDRLGTWEGGNAYEYWPKSRHRQSIWKVLWSQGITDWKIYDAVLWKKHVFTYQLYLQGQIPTVDADPSRFIAGLDQFKQDAKDGKLPSFSYLEPIWYAPSDTTSYHPGTDPIPGERALNEIYEAISNGPGWEHTLLVVTFDKNGGVYDHVAPPYARKPWPNDCHDGFAYDLMGPRVPAIMVSPWIREGTVVRADGEVPFDSTSFAATLLDWFGVPRPQWGLGDRMAVAPTFETVFQAAQPRTTTPRFTPPYDKSFPQGS
;
A
#
# COMPACT_ATOMS: atom_id res chain seq x y z
N MET A 1 -12.64 12.26 24.92
CA MET A 1 -11.40 12.32 25.73
C MET A 1 -10.31 11.72 24.87
N SER A 2 -9.30 12.52 24.51
CA SER A 2 -8.18 12.11 23.67
C SER A 2 -7.33 11.09 24.43
N VAL A 3 -7.34 9.84 23.97
CA VAL A 3 -6.36 8.84 24.40
C VAL A 3 -5.10 9.14 23.61
N ALA A 4 -4.16 9.88 24.21
CA ALA A 4 -2.81 9.95 23.70
C ALA A 4 -2.24 8.52 23.63
N PRO A 5 -1.69 8.07 22.49
CA PRO A 5 -1.04 6.76 22.45
C PRO A 5 0.29 6.88 23.19
N LEU A 6 0.31 6.42 24.44
CA LEU A 6 1.54 6.08 25.14
C LEU A 6 2.24 4.95 24.38
N ALA A 7 3.46 5.25 23.93
CA ALA A 7 4.49 4.33 23.41
C ALA A 7 4.08 3.42 22.23
N SER A 8 4.22 3.95 21.01
CA SER A 8 4.71 3.12 19.90
C SER A 8 6.20 3.38 19.85
N SER A 9 7.04 2.37 20.13
CA SER A 9 8.48 2.49 19.96
C SER A 9 8.78 2.74 18.48
N ARG A 10 8.90 4.01 18.10
CA ARG A 10 9.44 4.38 16.79
C ARG A 10 10.87 3.85 16.74
N ASN A 11 11.22 3.20 15.63
CA ASN A 11 12.56 2.65 15.40
C ASN A 11 13.28 3.51 14.38
N ASP A 12 13.42 4.77 14.76
CA ASP A 12 14.13 5.77 14.01
C ASP A 12 15.55 5.86 14.61
N PHE A 13 16.54 5.96 13.75
CA PHE A 13 17.94 6.00 14.11
C PHE A 13 18.63 7.15 13.40
N LEU A 14 19.57 7.77 14.10
CA LEU A 14 20.44 8.79 13.56
C LEU A 14 21.86 8.24 13.54
N ILE A 15 22.40 8.10 12.34
CA ILE A 15 23.79 7.73 12.10
C ILE A 15 24.59 9.02 12.03
N CYS A 16 25.61 9.15 12.88
CA CYS A 16 26.54 10.27 12.89
C CYS A 16 27.92 9.78 12.46
N ARG A 17 28.38 10.21 11.28
CA ARG A 17 29.74 9.92 10.77
C ARG A 17 30.60 11.17 10.86
N GLN A 18 31.91 11.01 11.04
CA GLN A 18 32.82 12.15 10.92
C GLN A 18 33.20 12.37 9.46
N ARG A 19 33.38 13.64 9.07
CA ARG A 19 33.83 14.01 7.72
C ARG A 19 35.32 13.75 7.48
N GLN A 20 36.10 13.61 8.55
CA GLN A 20 37.57 13.58 8.50
C GLN A 20 38.17 12.25 8.96
N ASP A 21 37.36 11.32 9.47
CA ASP A 21 37.82 10.02 9.93
C ASP A 21 36.71 8.96 9.82
N ASP A 22 37.10 7.70 9.91
CA ASP A 22 36.20 6.56 9.64
C ASP A 22 35.26 6.23 10.81
N SER A 23 35.28 7.00 11.90
CA SER A 23 34.43 6.74 13.06
C SER A 23 32.98 7.13 12.80
N TYR A 24 32.09 6.38 13.44
CA TYR A 24 30.67 6.70 13.47
C TYR A 24 30.07 6.44 14.85
N ARG A 25 28.92 7.05 15.10
CA ARG A 25 28.06 6.82 16.26
C ARG A 25 26.63 6.60 15.79
N LEU A 26 25.88 5.85 16.58
CA LEU A 26 24.48 5.56 16.32
C LEU A 26 23.64 6.04 17.51
N TYR A 27 22.52 6.68 17.22
CA TYR A 27 21.55 7.11 18.21
C TYR A 27 20.18 6.55 17.84
N ARG A 28 19.48 5.99 18.82
CA ARG A 28 18.03 5.77 18.70
C ARG A 28 17.33 7.10 18.90
N VAL A 29 16.33 7.39 18.08
CA VAL A 29 15.58 8.64 18.15
C VAL A 29 14.14 8.39 18.59
N ASP A 30 13.74 9.09 19.65
CA ASP A 30 12.37 9.09 20.14
C ASP A 30 11.90 10.53 20.44
N PRO A 31 11.11 11.14 19.54
CA PRO A 31 10.59 12.49 19.72
C PRO A 31 9.67 12.65 20.94
N GLN A 32 9.17 11.56 21.52
CA GLN A 32 8.26 11.58 22.68
C GLN A 32 9.00 11.33 24.00
N ALA A 33 10.21 10.78 23.97
CA ALA A 33 11.02 10.53 25.16
C ALA A 33 11.61 11.83 25.75
N ALA A 34 11.94 11.83 27.04
CA ALA A 34 12.62 12.96 27.68
C ALA A 34 13.94 13.29 26.96
N GLU A 35 14.74 12.26 26.68
CA GLU A 35 15.95 12.33 25.86
C GLU A 35 15.62 11.90 24.42
N VAL A 36 15.76 12.83 23.46
CA VAL A 36 15.42 12.58 22.05
C VAL A 36 16.39 11.62 21.39
N PHE A 37 17.69 11.78 21.66
CA PHE A 37 18.77 11.03 21.02
C PHE A 37 19.47 10.16 22.06
N VAL A 38 19.14 8.87 22.09
CA VAL A 38 19.75 7.94 23.03
C VAL A 38 20.92 7.24 22.33
N PRO A 39 22.17 7.40 22.77
CA PRO A 39 23.32 6.73 22.15
C PRO A 39 23.19 5.22 22.24
N MET A 40 23.59 4.53 21.17
CA MET A 40 23.67 3.08 21.11
C MET A 40 25.13 2.64 21.19
N GLU A 41 25.39 1.63 22.01
CA GLU A 41 26.70 0.97 22.06
C GLU A 41 26.96 0.27 20.73
N THR A 42 27.97 0.73 20.00
CA THR A 42 28.52 0.03 18.84
C THR A 42 29.80 -0.62 19.34
N GLY A 43 29.83 -1.94 19.49
CA GLY A 43 30.74 -2.73 20.35
C GLY A 43 32.27 -2.59 20.18
N GLY A 44 32.80 -1.37 20.18
CA GLY A 44 34.19 -0.97 20.00
C GLY A 44 34.64 -0.94 18.54
N GLN A 45 34.76 0.25 17.95
CA GLN A 45 35.45 0.54 16.67
C GLN A 45 34.80 0.01 15.37
N GLY A 46 33.50 0.19 15.19
CA GLY A 46 32.98 0.20 13.83
C GLY A 46 33.61 1.36 13.05
N SER A 47 34.39 1.06 12.01
CA SER A 47 34.97 2.06 11.11
C SER A 47 34.39 1.91 9.71
N PHE A 48 33.85 2.99 9.15
CA PHE A 48 33.48 3.06 7.73
C PHE A 48 34.25 4.18 7.07
N ASP A 49 34.96 3.85 5.99
CA ASP A 49 35.69 4.81 5.17
C ASP A 49 34.84 6.06 4.91
N HIS A 50 35.22 7.18 5.53
CA HIS A 50 34.48 8.45 5.51
C HIS A 50 34.28 9.01 4.10
N SER A 51 35.10 8.59 3.14
CA SER A 51 34.97 8.98 1.73
C SER A 51 33.78 8.30 1.04
N TYR A 52 33.25 7.20 1.57
CA TYR A 52 32.14 6.46 0.98
C TYR A 52 30.81 7.20 1.18
N GLY A 53 30.00 7.22 0.12
CA GLY A 53 28.58 7.54 0.22
C GLY A 53 27.83 6.46 0.99
N MET A 54 26.77 6.87 1.67
CA MET A 54 25.92 6.00 2.48
C MET A 54 24.49 6.55 2.51
N ALA A 55 23.50 5.68 2.32
CA ALA A 55 22.10 6.02 2.46
C ALA A 55 21.27 4.77 2.78
N GLN A 56 20.08 4.97 3.36
CA GLN A 56 19.08 3.92 3.46
C GLN A 56 18.39 3.72 2.11
N THR A 57 18.27 2.47 1.67
CA THR A 57 17.38 2.08 0.55
C THR A 57 16.58 0.87 0.97
N GLY A 58 15.25 1.02 1.07
CA GLY A 58 14.40 0.00 1.69
C GLY A 58 14.86 -0.35 3.11
N GLY A 59 14.92 -1.64 3.44
CA GLY A 59 15.38 -2.14 4.74
C GLY A 59 16.90 -2.21 4.91
N TYR A 60 17.68 -1.62 4.00
CA TYR A 60 19.13 -1.84 3.89
C TYR A 60 19.92 -0.55 3.95
N LEU A 61 21.18 -0.68 4.38
CA LEU A 61 22.19 0.36 4.28
C LEU A 61 23.01 0.13 3.00
N LEU A 62 22.90 1.05 2.04
CA LEU A 62 23.70 1.04 0.83
C LEU A 62 24.91 1.94 1.01
N GLN A 63 26.10 1.41 0.72
CA GLN A 63 27.37 2.12 0.75
C GLN A 63 28.05 2.04 -0.61
N TRP A 64 28.74 3.11 -1.02
CA TRP A 64 29.50 3.13 -2.25
C TRP A 64 30.74 4.01 -2.16
N SER A 65 31.82 3.60 -2.81
CA SER A 65 33.08 4.33 -2.82
C SER A 65 33.02 5.57 -3.72
N PRO A 66 33.96 6.52 -3.57
CA PRO A 66 34.35 7.40 -4.67
C PRO A 66 34.86 6.60 -5.87
N LEU A 67 35.10 7.29 -6.98
CA LEU A 67 35.71 6.68 -8.16
C LEU A 67 37.06 6.05 -7.79
N CYS A 68 37.17 4.75 -8.03
CA CYS A 68 38.36 3.96 -7.78
C CYS A 68 38.69 3.05 -8.97
N ASP A 69 39.84 2.40 -8.92
CA ASP A 69 40.26 1.40 -9.89
C ASP A 69 40.06 -0.03 -9.34
N ASN A 70 39.62 -0.94 -10.21
CA ASN A 70 39.59 -2.36 -9.94
C ASN A 70 40.18 -3.11 -11.14
N ASP A 71 41.45 -3.50 -11.03
CA ASP A 71 42.22 -4.19 -12.07
C ASP A 71 42.22 -3.45 -13.43
N GLY A 72 42.48 -2.14 -13.40
CA GLY A 72 42.51 -1.28 -14.58
C GLY A 72 41.13 -0.87 -15.10
N THR A 73 40.05 -1.24 -14.40
CA THR A 73 38.69 -0.80 -14.72
C THR A 73 38.24 0.27 -13.72
N PRO A 74 37.96 1.51 -14.16
CA PRO A 74 37.44 2.56 -13.28
C PRO A 74 35.97 2.33 -12.92
N GLY A 75 35.59 2.66 -11.68
CA GLY A 75 34.24 2.46 -11.17
C GLY A 75 34.11 2.66 -9.66
N TYR A 76 33.06 2.08 -9.06
CA TYR A 76 32.67 2.30 -7.67
C TYR A 76 32.45 0.97 -6.98
N ARG A 77 33.08 0.75 -5.83
CA ARG A 77 32.77 -0.39 -4.96
C ARG A 77 31.45 -0.12 -4.26
N PHE A 78 30.63 -1.14 -4.07
CA PHE A 78 29.41 -1.04 -3.28
C PHE A 78 29.28 -2.16 -2.26
N ALA A 79 28.55 -1.88 -1.19
CA ALA A 79 28.13 -2.85 -0.19
C ALA A 79 26.70 -2.55 0.24
N LEU A 80 25.88 -3.59 0.30
CA LEU A 80 24.51 -3.54 0.80
C LEU A 80 24.44 -4.39 2.07
N ARG A 81 24.07 -3.78 3.19
CA ARG A 81 24.02 -4.45 4.49
C ARG A 81 22.61 -4.40 5.06
N ALA A 82 22.20 -5.50 5.69
CA ALA A 82 21.01 -5.50 6.52
C ALA A 82 21.28 -4.65 7.77
N PHE A 83 20.32 -3.81 8.13
CA PHE A 83 20.36 -3.08 9.39
C PHE A 83 19.66 -3.90 10.48
N ASP A 84 20.39 -4.23 11.55
CA ASP A 84 19.84 -4.96 12.69
C ASP A 84 20.02 -4.12 13.96
N PRO A 85 18.95 -3.47 14.48
CA PRO A 85 19.05 -2.64 15.67
C PRO A 85 19.36 -3.43 16.95
N HIS A 86 19.31 -4.76 16.90
CA HIS A 86 19.62 -5.64 18.03
C HIS A 86 21.05 -6.21 17.98
N ALA A 87 21.77 -6.00 16.88
CA ALA A 87 23.16 -6.40 16.76
C ALA A 87 24.09 -5.51 17.60
N ALA A 88 25.27 -6.03 17.96
CA ALA A 88 26.30 -5.26 18.65
C ALA A 88 26.86 -4.09 17.81
N ASP A 89 26.75 -4.20 16.48
CA ASP A 89 27.02 -3.14 15.52
C ASP A 89 25.90 -3.18 14.45
N PRO A 90 24.86 -2.33 14.59
CA PRO A 90 23.73 -2.31 13.64
C PRO A 90 24.08 -1.87 12.22
N LEU A 91 25.21 -1.17 12.02
CA LEU A 91 25.62 -0.66 10.70
C LEU A 91 26.53 -1.63 9.95
N ASN A 92 27.26 -2.47 10.69
CA ASN A 92 28.09 -3.53 10.13
C ASN A 92 27.40 -4.91 10.20
N GLY A 93 26.07 -4.92 10.09
CA GLY A 93 25.26 -6.13 10.02
C GLY A 93 25.57 -7.00 8.80
N THR A 94 24.75 -8.04 8.60
CA THR A 94 24.91 -9.03 7.53
C THR A 94 25.11 -8.36 6.17
N LEU A 95 26.23 -8.69 5.52
CA LEU A 95 26.50 -8.26 4.15
C LEU A 95 25.60 -9.06 3.20
N VAL A 96 24.70 -8.36 2.52
CA VAL A 96 23.71 -8.94 1.61
C VAL A 96 24.27 -9.01 0.20
N GLN A 97 24.75 -7.88 -0.31
CA GLN A 97 25.40 -7.80 -1.61
C GLN A 97 26.67 -6.95 -1.51
N SER A 98 27.69 -7.27 -2.29
CA SER A 98 28.84 -6.39 -2.47
C SER A 98 29.48 -6.59 -3.83
N GLY A 99 30.05 -5.54 -4.38
CA GLY A 99 30.63 -5.65 -5.72
C GLY A 99 31.24 -4.36 -6.23
N PHE A 100 31.30 -4.27 -7.55
CA PHE A 100 31.92 -3.16 -8.26
C PHE A 100 31.06 -2.76 -9.45
N TRP A 101 30.55 -1.52 -9.44
CA TRP A 101 29.91 -0.92 -10.60
C TRP A 101 30.96 -0.24 -11.48
N LYS A 102 31.05 -0.66 -12.74
CA LYS A 102 31.89 0.04 -13.73
C LYS A 102 31.42 1.49 -13.88
N LYS A 103 32.36 2.42 -14.07
CA LYS A 103 32.05 3.84 -14.34
C LYS A 103 31.05 4.01 -15.49
N THR A 104 31.15 3.19 -16.53
CA THR A 104 30.23 3.21 -17.67
C THR A 104 28.77 2.94 -17.33
N LYS A 105 28.46 2.36 -16.17
CA LYS A 105 27.08 2.15 -15.71
C LYS A 105 26.33 3.47 -15.55
N PHE A 106 26.94 4.44 -14.86
CA PHE A 106 26.33 5.75 -14.58
C PHE A 106 26.80 6.84 -15.54
N TRP A 107 27.93 6.62 -16.22
CA TRP A 107 28.62 7.64 -17.02
C TRP A 107 28.87 7.23 -18.47
N GLY A 108 28.39 6.06 -18.91
CA GLY A 108 28.62 5.53 -20.26
C GLY A 108 27.80 6.22 -21.34
N HIS A 109 26.64 6.78 -20.98
CA HIS A 109 25.81 7.60 -21.84
C HIS A 109 25.41 8.88 -21.11
N ARG A 110 25.43 10.01 -21.83
CA ARG A 110 24.99 11.29 -21.30
C ARG A 110 24.18 12.05 -22.33
N ASP A 111 22.93 12.32 -22.00
CA ASP A 111 22.08 13.24 -22.76
C ASP A 111 22.52 14.69 -22.54
N TYR A 112 23.12 14.98 -21.39
CA TYR A 112 23.52 16.33 -21.00
C TYR A 112 24.89 16.33 -20.30
N TYR A 113 25.76 17.23 -20.75
CA TYR A 113 27.14 17.37 -20.27
C TYR A 113 27.28 18.57 -19.34
N SER A 114 28.16 18.47 -18.34
CA SER A 114 28.62 19.62 -17.55
C SER A 114 30.03 20.06 -17.98
N ASP A 115 30.46 21.20 -17.48
CA ASP A 115 31.81 21.75 -17.64
C ASP A 115 32.81 21.26 -16.57
N ASP A 116 32.37 20.43 -15.61
CA ASP A 116 33.19 19.95 -14.51
C ASP A 116 33.91 18.65 -14.88
N PRO A 117 35.25 18.67 -15.05
CA PRO A 117 36.02 17.48 -15.46
C PRO A 117 36.08 16.40 -14.38
N ASP A 118 35.70 16.72 -13.14
CA ASP A 118 35.77 15.84 -11.98
C ASP A 118 34.39 15.40 -11.47
N GLU A 119 33.31 15.66 -12.23
CA GLU A 119 31.95 15.32 -11.84
C GLU A 119 31.72 13.83 -11.56
N ASP A 120 32.55 12.97 -12.15
CA ASP A 120 32.49 11.52 -11.94
C ASP A 120 33.34 10.99 -10.79
N ARG A 121 34.06 11.85 -10.07
CA ARG A 121 34.80 11.43 -8.87
C ARG A 121 33.88 10.93 -7.77
N HIS A 122 32.68 11.49 -7.67
CA HIS A 122 31.67 11.09 -6.70
C HIS A 122 30.40 10.67 -7.44
N LEU A 123 29.73 9.66 -6.91
CA LEU A 123 28.43 9.22 -7.37
C LEU A 123 27.39 9.72 -6.37
N ASP A 124 26.47 10.59 -6.79
CA ASP A 124 25.40 11.08 -5.92
C ASP A 124 24.17 10.20 -6.07
N LEU A 125 23.96 9.32 -5.08
CA LEU A 125 22.78 8.46 -5.01
C LEU A 125 21.77 9.02 -4.01
N LEU A 126 20.53 9.21 -4.46
CA LEU A 126 19.39 9.63 -3.64
C LEU A 126 18.31 8.55 -3.65
N PRO A 127 18.25 7.69 -2.62
CA PRO A 127 17.15 6.74 -2.47
C PRO A 127 15.83 7.45 -2.21
N VAL A 128 14.77 6.98 -2.89
CA VAL A 128 13.39 7.41 -2.66
C VAL A 128 12.51 6.17 -2.68
N SER A 129 12.02 5.75 -1.51
CA SER A 129 11.27 4.50 -1.34
C SER A 129 12.05 3.27 -1.84
N SER A 130 11.55 2.54 -2.85
CA SER A 130 12.23 1.37 -3.45
C SER A 130 12.98 1.69 -4.74
N PHE A 131 13.36 2.95 -4.94
CA PHE A 131 14.12 3.42 -6.09
C PHE A 131 15.32 4.24 -5.65
N VAL A 132 16.28 4.43 -6.56
CA VAL A 132 17.47 5.26 -6.32
C VAL A 132 17.71 6.17 -7.52
N PHE A 133 17.76 7.48 -7.30
CA PHE A 133 18.27 8.39 -8.31
C PHE A 133 19.79 8.38 -8.32
N SER A 134 20.39 8.23 -9.50
CA SER A 134 21.76 8.67 -9.75
C SER A 134 21.70 10.11 -10.28
N LEU A 135 22.24 11.06 -9.52
CA LEU A 135 22.19 12.48 -9.84
C LEU A 135 23.54 12.96 -10.36
N ILE A 136 23.51 13.79 -11.40
CA ILE A 136 24.67 14.48 -11.94
C ILE A 136 24.34 15.98 -11.96
N PRO A 137 24.69 16.71 -10.89
CA PRO A 137 24.37 18.13 -10.79
C PRO A 137 25.32 18.97 -11.66
N ALA A 138 24.78 19.72 -12.62
CA ALA A 138 25.55 20.66 -13.44
C ALA A 138 25.18 22.14 -13.16
N ARG A 139 25.97 23.06 -13.72
CA ARG A 139 25.62 24.50 -13.71
C ARG A 139 24.42 24.72 -14.64
N GLY A 140 23.29 25.15 -14.07
CA GLY A 140 22.08 25.50 -14.82
C GLY A 140 21.05 24.37 -14.99
N ARG A 141 21.44 23.10 -14.84
CA ARG A 141 20.53 21.93 -14.85
C ARG A 141 21.13 20.75 -14.09
N GLY A 142 20.30 19.80 -13.71
CA GLY A 142 20.70 18.49 -13.20
C GLY A 142 20.37 17.43 -14.25
N THR A 143 21.14 16.35 -14.23
CA THR A 143 20.83 15.13 -14.96
C THR A 143 20.52 14.05 -13.94
N PHE A 144 19.59 13.15 -14.26
CA PHE A 144 19.25 12.03 -13.40
C PHE A 144 19.06 10.77 -14.21
N GLU A 145 19.20 9.64 -13.53
CA GLU A 145 18.68 8.36 -13.98
C GLU A 145 18.04 7.67 -12.77
N LEU A 146 16.83 7.13 -12.93
CA LEU A 146 16.13 6.42 -11.87
C LEU A 146 16.45 4.94 -11.98
N TRP A 147 16.90 4.33 -10.89
CA TRP A 147 17.28 2.92 -10.81
C TRP A 147 16.29 2.15 -9.96
N ASN A 148 15.98 0.94 -10.42
CA ASN A 148 15.13 0.02 -9.68
C ASN A 148 15.96 -0.68 -8.60
N PHE A 149 15.53 -0.64 -7.34
CA PHE A 149 16.27 -1.29 -6.25
C PHE A 149 15.87 -2.76 -6.10
N ASP A 150 16.82 -3.67 -6.29
CA ASP A 150 16.63 -5.11 -6.17
C ASP A 150 17.67 -5.72 -5.21
N PRO A 151 17.39 -5.81 -3.90
CA PRO A 151 18.37 -6.28 -2.92
C PRO A 151 18.75 -7.76 -3.08
N LYS A 152 17.99 -8.54 -3.86
CA LYS A 152 18.14 -9.99 -4.04
C LYS A 152 18.42 -10.71 -2.71
N PRO A 153 17.53 -10.60 -1.71
CA PRO A 153 17.83 -10.99 -0.33
C PRO A 153 18.02 -12.51 -0.14
N ASP A 154 17.45 -13.31 -1.04
CA ASP A 154 17.51 -14.78 -0.97
C ASP A 154 18.75 -15.37 -1.68
N ASP A 155 19.57 -14.53 -2.34
CA ASP A 155 20.80 -14.94 -3.01
C ASP A 155 21.94 -13.95 -2.68
N PRO A 156 22.41 -13.93 -1.42
CA PRO A 156 23.44 -13.01 -0.98
C PRO A 156 24.78 -13.29 -1.66
N GLY A 157 25.50 -12.24 -2.03
CA GLY A 157 26.80 -12.38 -2.67
C GLY A 157 27.25 -11.11 -3.38
N ASN A 158 27.25 -11.17 -4.71
CA ASN A 158 27.78 -10.12 -5.57
C ASN A 158 26.81 -9.64 -6.65
N ALA A 159 25.50 -9.85 -6.44
CA ALA A 159 24.49 -9.32 -7.33
C ALA A 159 24.48 -7.78 -7.28
N ASP A 160 24.17 -7.17 -8.42
CA ASP A 160 24.01 -5.74 -8.52
C ASP A 160 22.64 -5.34 -7.97
N PRO A 161 22.54 -4.53 -6.89
CA PRO A 161 21.26 -4.16 -6.31
C PRO A 161 20.51 -3.10 -7.11
N MET A 162 21.08 -2.64 -8.22
CA MET A 162 20.47 -1.72 -9.18
C MET A 162 20.75 -2.22 -10.60
N PRO A 163 20.24 -3.40 -11.00
CA PRO A 163 20.74 -4.12 -12.17
C PRO A 163 20.52 -3.37 -13.49
N GLU A 164 19.43 -2.60 -13.59
CA GLU A 164 19.07 -1.83 -14.77
C GLU A 164 18.36 -0.52 -14.41
N PRO A 165 18.49 0.51 -15.27
CA PRO A 165 17.78 1.77 -15.07
C PRO A 165 16.29 1.59 -15.34
N TYR A 166 15.46 2.12 -14.43
CA TYR A 166 14.01 2.11 -14.52
C TYR A 166 13.48 3.18 -15.50
N THR A 167 14.18 4.30 -15.60
CA THR A 167 13.93 5.34 -16.61
C THR A 167 15.18 5.51 -17.46
N ARG A 168 15.02 6.01 -18.69
CA ARG A 168 16.17 6.58 -19.40
C ARG A 168 16.74 7.76 -18.61
N GLN A 169 17.97 8.14 -18.93
CA GLN A 169 18.56 9.36 -18.41
C GLN A 169 17.67 10.56 -18.80
N GLY A 170 17.51 11.49 -17.86
CA GLY A 170 16.65 12.64 -17.99
C GLY A 170 17.26 13.89 -17.39
N GLY A 171 16.58 15.02 -17.60
CA GLY A 171 17.01 16.32 -17.11
C GLY A 171 16.10 16.90 -16.04
N PHE A 172 16.67 17.42 -14.97
CA PHE A 172 15.99 18.36 -14.08
C PHE A 172 16.39 19.79 -14.45
N PRO A 173 15.54 20.58 -15.14
CA PRO A 173 15.89 21.96 -15.50
C PRO A 173 16.03 22.88 -14.27
N LEU A 174 15.39 22.49 -13.18
CA LEU A 174 15.24 23.29 -11.97
C LEU A 174 16.20 22.89 -10.84
N ILE A 175 16.57 21.60 -10.74
CA ILE A 175 17.52 21.08 -9.73
C ILE A 175 18.94 21.23 -10.30
N ARG A 176 19.88 21.78 -9.54
CA ARG A 176 21.23 22.14 -10.03
C ARG A 176 22.29 21.88 -8.97
N ARG A 177 23.56 22.05 -9.33
CA ARG A 177 24.67 22.01 -8.36
C ARG A 177 24.46 22.98 -7.19
N GLY A 178 24.70 22.50 -5.98
CA GLY A 178 24.59 23.26 -4.73
C GLY A 178 23.22 23.18 -4.04
N TYR A 179 22.29 22.40 -4.58
CA TYR A 179 20.97 22.19 -4.01
C TYR A 179 21.00 20.91 -3.18
N ALA A 180 20.30 20.89 -2.05
CA ALA A 180 20.16 19.69 -1.22
C ALA A 180 18.79 19.05 -1.47
N LEU A 181 18.76 17.72 -1.59
CA LEU A 181 17.54 16.94 -1.79
C LEU A 181 17.36 16.01 -0.59
N ILE A 182 16.19 16.08 0.04
CA ILE A 182 15.85 15.32 1.24
C ILE A 182 14.62 14.45 0.90
N PRO A 183 14.76 13.11 0.83
CA PRO A 183 13.65 12.22 0.52
C PRO A 183 12.74 12.05 1.73
N LEU A 184 11.44 12.24 1.55
CA LEU A 184 10.40 12.20 2.59
C LEU A 184 9.20 11.42 2.05
N GLY A 185 9.24 10.10 2.17
CA GLY A 185 8.22 9.21 1.63
C GLY A 185 8.03 9.36 0.12
N ASN A 186 6.84 9.80 -0.30
CA ASN A 186 6.50 10.04 -1.70
C ASN A 186 7.01 11.40 -2.22
N TYR A 187 7.81 12.11 -1.43
CA TYR A 187 8.24 13.47 -1.74
C TYR A 187 9.75 13.61 -1.71
N VAL A 188 10.25 14.62 -2.42
CA VAL A 188 11.61 15.12 -2.27
C VAL A 188 11.53 16.60 -1.91
N LEU A 189 11.98 16.94 -0.71
CA LEU A 189 12.17 18.31 -0.28
C LEU A 189 13.50 18.81 -0.83
N GLU A 190 13.42 19.79 -1.72
CA GLU A 190 14.58 20.45 -2.27
C GLU A 190 14.84 21.76 -1.53
N ARG A 191 16.09 21.94 -1.10
CA ARG A 191 16.57 23.15 -0.47
C ARG A 191 17.54 23.89 -1.38
N LEU A 192 17.25 25.18 -1.60
CA LEU A 192 18.02 26.04 -2.50
C LEU A 192 19.34 26.52 -1.83
N PRO A 193 20.34 26.97 -2.61
CA PRO A 193 21.67 27.31 -2.09
C PRO A 193 21.72 28.42 -1.03
N ASP A 194 20.72 29.32 -0.95
CA ASP A 194 20.65 30.31 0.13
C ASP A 194 20.25 29.70 1.49
N GLY A 195 19.82 28.45 1.50
CA GLY A 195 19.44 27.67 2.67
C GLY A 195 18.07 27.99 3.26
N SER A 196 17.42 29.08 2.84
CA SER A 196 16.10 29.50 3.36
C SER A 196 14.95 29.14 2.42
N ARG A 197 15.18 29.07 1.10
CA ARG A 197 14.15 28.72 0.13
C ARG A 197 14.07 27.22 -0.12
N PHE A 198 12.86 26.75 -0.40
CA PHE A 198 12.60 25.35 -0.71
C PHE A 198 11.59 25.16 -1.84
N ARG A 199 11.60 23.96 -2.40
CA ARG A 199 10.56 23.41 -3.28
C ARG A 199 10.26 21.99 -2.82
N LEU A 200 9.00 21.60 -2.88
CA LEU A 200 8.56 20.24 -2.60
C LEU A 200 8.14 19.57 -3.90
N TRP A 201 8.77 18.44 -4.20
CA TRP A 201 8.51 17.65 -5.39
C TRP A 201 7.71 16.41 -5.02
N SER A 202 6.68 16.12 -5.79
CA SER A 202 6.05 14.79 -5.80
C SER A 202 6.99 13.84 -6.53
N PHE A 203 7.32 12.70 -5.92
CA PHE A 203 8.03 11.62 -6.58
C PHE A 203 7.02 10.66 -7.20
N ASP A 204 7.00 10.52 -8.52
CA ASP A 204 6.11 9.63 -9.25
C ASP A 204 6.91 8.80 -10.28
N PRO A 205 7.26 7.54 -9.99
CA PRO A 205 8.15 6.73 -10.83
C PRO A 205 7.54 6.35 -12.18
N GLN A 206 6.22 6.52 -12.38
CA GLN A 206 5.57 6.27 -13.67
C GLN A 206 5.88 7.36 -14.71
N GLN A 207 6.26 8.56 -14.24
CA GLN A 207 6.48 9.73 -15.11
C GLN A 207 7.82 9.66 -15.84
N GLU A 208 7.92 10.37 -16.96
CA GLU A 208 9.20 10.52 -17.65
C GLU A 208 10.23 11.27 -16.82
N VAL A 209 9.79 12.33 -16.13
CA VAL A 209 10.54 13.06 -15.12
C VAL A 209 9.92 12.73 -13.77
N PRO A 210 10.51 11.82 -12.96
CA PRO A 210 9.85 11.30 -11.78
C PRO A 210 9.72 12.29 -10.62
N LEU A 211 10.34 13.48 -10.69
CA LEU A 211 10.00 14.59 -9.81
C LEU A 211 9.03 15.50 -10.56
N SER A 212 7.73 15.31 -10.30
CA SER A 212 6.64 15.84 -11.13
C SER A 212 6.60 17.37 -11.13
N LEU A 213 6.20 17.93 -12.27
CA LEU A 213 5.90 19.35 -12.43
C LEU A 213 4.39 19.57 -12.55
N PRO A 214 3.85 20.67 -11.99
CA PRO A 214 4.53 21.65 -11.15
C PRO A 214 4.93 21.07 -9.78
N THR A 215 5.84 21.77 -9.09
CA THR A 215 6.15 21.44 -7.68
C THR A 215 4.91 21.55 -6.82
N VAL A 216 4.79 20.68 -5.82
CA VAL A 216 3.64 20.61 -4.90
C VAL A 216 3.56 21.87 -4.05
N GLN A 217 4.70 22.30 -3.49
CA GLN A 217 4.84 23.53 -2.73
C GLN A 217 6.17 24.21 -3.05
N SER A 218 6.25 25.51 -2.76
CA SER A 218 7.51 26.25 -2.75
C SER A 218 7.41 27.44 -1.82
N GLY A 219 8.49 27.77 -1.11
CA GLY A 219 8.44 28.85 -0.14
C GLY A 219 9.82 29.24 0.40
N ARG A 220 9.79 29.99 1.49
CA ARG A 220 10.96 30.41 2.26
C ARG A 220 10.70 30.21 3.74
N TRP A 221 11.63 29.58 4.44
CA TRP A 221 11.64 29.51 5.89
C TRP A 221 12.28 30.77 6.47
N ASP A 222 11.71 31.28 7.55
CA ASP A 222 12.26 32.44 8.25
C ASP A 222 13.40 32.08 9.20
N GLU A 223 13.36 30.86 9.76
CA GLU A 223 14.28 30.45 10.81
C GLU A 223 15.35 29.43 10.38
N ILE A 224 15.29 28.95 9.13
CA ILE A 224 16.25 28.02 8.54
C ILE A 224 17.01 28.76 7.43
N ASP A 225 18.33 28.76 7.51
CA ASP A 225 19.23 29.46 6.58
C ASP A 225 20.49 28.64 6.27
N ALA A 226 21.39 29.14 5.43
CA ALA A 226 22.60 28.43 5.02
C ALA A 226 23.51 27.89 6.15
N SER A 227 23.35 28.33 7.41
CA SER A 227 24.07 27.77 8.57
C SER A 227 23.50 26.45 9.08
N HIS A 228 22.34 26.02 8.56
CA HIS A 228 21.63 24.81 8.97
C HIS A 228 21.84 23.66 7.99
N GLU A 229 21.72 22.43 8.47
CA GLU A 229 21.62 21.20 7.70
C GLU A 229 20.30 20.48 8.00
N LEU A 230 19.73 19.82 6.98
CA LEU A 230 18.46 19.09 7.09
C LEU A 230 18.66 17.59 6.86
N VAL A 231 18.02 16.77 7.69
CA VAL A 231 18.08 15.31 7.61
C VAL A 231 16.67 14.75 7.72
N ALA A 232 16.28 13.89 6.78
CA ALA A 232 15.06 13.11 6.90
C ALA A 232 15.21 12.09 8.04
N LEU A 233 14.24 12.07 8.95
CA LEU A 233 14.18 11.13 10.04
C LEU A 233 12.75 10.59 10.15
N GLY A 234 12.44 9.64 9.28
CA GLY A 234 11.10 9.09 9.16
C GLY A 234 10.05 10.09 8.69
N ASP A 235 9.05 10.33 9.53
CA ASP A 235 8.00 11.34 9.32
C ASP A 235 8.42 12.74 9.80
N HIS A 236 9.66 12.91 10.24
CA HIS A 236 10.21 14.17 10.71
C HIS A 236 11.37 14.67 9.84
N VAL A 237 11.66 15.95 9.96
CA VAL A 237 12.87 16.59 9.45
C VAL A 237 13.66 17.13 10.63
N LEU A 238 14.88 16.64 10.81
CA LEU A 238 15.85 17.21 11.73
C LEU A 238 16.55 18.38 11.04
N ASP A 239 16.38 19.57 11.61
CA ASP A 239 17.07 20.79 11.26
C ASP A 239 18.10 21.09 12.35
N TRP A 240 19.36 21.27 12.01
CA TRP A 240 20.41 21.51 13.01
C TRP A 240 21.52 22.43 12.50
N ARG A 241 22.21 23.08 13.44
CA ARG A 241 23.35 23.97 13.18
C ARG A 241 24.65 23.27 13.56
N PRO A 242 25.55 22.97 12.59
CA PRO A 242 26.84 22.36 12.89
C PRO A 242 27.72 23.14 13.85
N GLU A 243 27.66 24.47 13.81
CA GLU A 243 28.50 25.36 14.63
C GLU A 243 28.28 25.22 16.13
N ASP A 244 27.02 25.07 16.57
CA ASP A 244 26.64 25.09 17.99
C ASP A 244 25.80 23.88 18.43
N GLY A 245 25.52 22.96 17.51
CA GLY A 245 24.77 21.73 17.77
C GLY A 245 23.30 21.95 18.10
N ARG A 246 22.75 23.17 17.96
CA ARG A 246 21.32 23.39 18.19
C ARG A 246 20.50 22.68 17.12
N PHE A 247 19.41 22.06 17.54
CA PHE A 247 18.49 21.37 16.63
C PHE A 247 17.03 21.73 16.88
N ARG A 248 16.24 21.56 15.84
CA ARG A 248 14.78 21.50 15.83
C ARG A 248 14.35 20.26 15.07
N LEU A 249 13.37 19.56 15.61
CA LEU A 249 12.71 18.46 14.92
C LEU A 249 11.34 18.94 14.48
N TRP A 250 11.07 18.85 13.18
CA TRP A 250 9.85 19.30 12.55
C TRP A 250 9.01 18.10 12.10
N GLY A 251 7.69 18.17 12.24
CA GLY A 251 6.81 17.31 11.47
C GLY A 251 6.80 17.73 10.01
N PHE A 252 6.34 16.85 9.12
CA PHE A 252 6.23 17.12 7.69
C PHE A 252 4.78 16.94 7.21
N ASP A 253 4.24 17.96 6.53
CA ASP A 253 2.93 17.90 5.89
C ASP A 253 2.99 18.55 4.49
N PRO A 254 2.91 17.76 3.40
CA PRO A 254 3.01 18.27 2.04
C PRO A 254 1.83 19.17 1.63
N GLN A 255 0.72 19.15 2.38
CA GLN A 255 -0.47 19.96 2.08
C GLN A 255 -0.36 21.38 2.64
N ARG A 256 0.63 21.65 3.50
CA ARG A 256 0.83 22.95 4.14
C ARG A 256 1.81 23.81 3.34
N PRO A 257 1.58 25.13 3.22
CA PRO A 257 2.47 26.01 2.46
C PRO A 257 3.92 25.98 2.92
N GLU A 258 4.17 25.85 4.23
CA GLU A 258 5.51 25.85 4.84
C GLU A 258 6.18 24.47 4.87
N VAL A 259 5.42 23.40 4.58
CA VAL A 259 5.74 21.96 4.59
C VAL A 259 6.29 21.37 5.91
N LEU A 260 7.06 22.14 6.68
CA LEU A 260 7.57 21.81 8.00
C LEU A 260 6.62 22.36 9.07
N ILE A 261 6.13 21.49 9.94
CA ILE A 261 5.13 21.79 10.96
C ILE A 261 5.74 21.60 12.35
N GLY A 262 5.73 22.65 13.17
CA GLY A 262 6.33 22.62 14.50
C GLY A 262 7.19 23.86 14.77
N PRO A 263 8.32 23.72 15.48
CA PRO A 263 9.02 22.47 15.84
C PRO A 263 8.27 21.63 16.89
N VAL A 264 8.34 20.30 16.78
CA VAL A 264 7.76 19.38 17.78
C VAL A 264 8.73 19.12 18.95
N ARG A 265 10.03 19.27 18.71
CA ARG A 265 11.11 19.22 19.71
C ARG A 265 12.23 20.17 19.30
N GLU A 266 12.95 20.68 20.28
CA GLU A 266 14.15 21.51 20.07
C GLU A 266 15.14 21.28 21.22
N GLY A 267 16.41 21.60 20.99
CA GLY A 267 17.46 21.48 22.00
C GLY A 267 18.85 21.51 21.40
N SER A 268 19.78 20.84 22.08
CA SER A 268 21.15 20.61 21.59
C SER A 268 21.35 19.13 21.31
N LEU A 269 22.04 18.83 20.21
CA LEU A 269 22.45 17.47 19.89
C LEU A 269 23.45 16.96 20.95
N PRO A 270 23.56 15.64 21.14
CA PRO A 270 24.56 15.06 22.05
C PRO A 270 25.97 15.53 21.73
N GLU A 271 26.85 15.63 22.73
CA GLU A 271 28.25 16.09 22.58
C GLU A 271 29.06 15.31 21.52
N GLY A 272 28.61 14.10 21.16
CA GLY A 272 29.20 13.29 20.10
C GLY A 272 28.90 13.74 18.67
N ILE A 273 28.03 14.73 18.49
CA ILE A 273 27.64 15.27 17.19
C ILE A 273 28.15 16.71 17.10
N GLY A 274 29.32 16.89 16.49
CA GLY A 274 29.99 18.17 16.35
C GLY A 274 29.91 18.76 14.92
N PRO A 275 30.62 19.88 14.66
CA PRO A 275 30.62 20.56 13.36
C PRO A 275 31.14 19.70 12.20
N ASP A 276 31.96 18.69 12.48
CA ASP A 276 32.49 17.75 11.48
C ASP A 276 31.55 16.56 11.21
N ALA A 277 30.39 16.50 11.87
CA ALA A 277 29.45 15.40 11.70
C ALA A 277 28.68 15.48 10.38
N ARG A 278 28.48 14.31 9.76
CA ARG A 278 27.50 14.07 8.70
C ARG A 278 26.43 13.13 9.25
N LEU A 279 25.19 13.61 9.21
CA LEU A 279 24.04 12.91 9.76
C LEU A 279 23.23 12.19 8.67
N ILE A 280 22.80 10.96 8.96
CA ILE A 280 21.97 10.14 8.07
C ILE A 280 20.86 9.53 8.93
N GLY A 281 19.61 9.72 8.53
CA GLY A 281 18.47 9.05 9.16
C GLY A 281 18.34 7.61 8.66
N PHE A 282 17.90 6.72 9.53
CA PHE A 282 17.55 5.35 9.19
C PHE A 282 16.27 4.96 9.93
N GLN A 283 15.36 4.24 9.27
CA GLN A 283 14.19 3.64 9.91
C GLN A 283 14.21 2.13 9.71
N SER A 284 14.25 1.35 10.79
CA SER A 284 14.10 -0.10 10.69
C SER A 284 12.63 -0.51 10.65
N ARG A 285 12.37 -1.78 10.31
CA ARG A 285 11.07 -2.38 10.63
C ARG A 285 10.79 -2.26 12.12
N ARG A 286 9.55 -1.97 12.47
CA ARG A 286 9.08 -1.88 13.85
C ARG A 286 9.08 -3.29 14.45
N PRO A 287 9.73 -3.57 15.59
CA PRO A 287 9.56 -4.82 16.31
C PRO A 287 8.15 -4.89 16.91
N VAL A 288 7.77 -6.05 17.42
CA VAL A 288 6.53 -6.21 18.19
C VAL A 288 6.76 -5.63 19.59
N ASP A 289 5.91 -4.73 20.05
CA ASP A 289 5.93 -4.25 21.42
C ASP A 289 5.38 -5.35 22.36
N SER A 290 6.27 -5.92 23.17
CA SER A 290 5.94 -6.96 24.14
C SER A 290 4.85 -6.58 25.16
N LEU A 291 4.70 -5.28 25.48
CA LEU A 291 3.67 -4.81 26.41
C LEU A 291 2.28 -4.81 25.76
N ARG A 292 2.22 -4.65 24.44
CA ARG A 292 0.98 -4.59 23.66
C ARG A 292 0.64 -5.91 22.97
N ALA A 293 1.60 -6.81 22.80
CA ALA A 293 1.44 -8.13 22.18
C ALA A 293 0.32 -8.99 22.81
N GLY A 294 0.04 -8.79 24.10
CA GLY A 294 -1.05 -9.47 24.81
C GLY A 294 -2.41 -8.74 24.79
N THR A 295 -2.51 -7.58 24.14
CA THR A 295 -3.69 -6.69 24.21
C THR A 295 -4.51 -6.77 22.91
N PRO A 296 -5.68 -7.44 22.90
CA PRO A 296 -6.55 -7.49 21.73
C PRO A 296 -6.85 -6.09 21.17
N GLY A 297 -7.00 -6.02 19.85
CA GLY A 297 -7.32 -4.80 19.11
C GLY A 297 -6.10 -3.94 18.81
N THR A 298 -4.89 -4.40 19.11
CA THR A 298 -3.64 -3.71 18.78
C THR A 298 -2.88 -4.39 17.66
N LEU A 299 -2.09 -3.61 16.91
CA LEU A 299 -1.24 -4.11 15.84
C LEU A 299 -0.23 -5.13 16.40
N ASP A 300 0.36 -4.86 17.56
CA ASP A 300 1.29 -5.79 18.21
C ASP A 300 0.64 -7.12 18.59
N PHE A 301 -0.63 -7.10 19.00
CA PHE A 301 -1.39 -8.33 19.20
C PHE A 301 -1.58 -9.11 17.90
N MET A 302 -2.05 -8.46 16.84
CA MET A 302 -2.18 -9.08 15.51
C MET A 302 -0.85 -9.69 15.07
N ARG A 303 0.27 -8.97 15.19
CA ARG A 303 1.62 -9.42 14.82
C ARG A 303 2.14 -10.57 15.67
N SER A 304 1.65 -10.69 16.91
CA SER A 304 2.00 -11.79 17.81
C SER A 304 1.20 -13.07 17.52
N LYS A 305 -0.05 -12.93 17.06
CA LYS A 305 -0.99 -14.06 16.87
C LYS A 305 -1.08 -14.55 15.44
N ILE A 306 -1.08 -13.64 14.46
CA ILE A 306 -1.26 -13.95 13.05
C ILE A 306 0.10 -14.17 12.39
N ARG A 307 0.21 -15.28 11.66
CA ARG A 307 1.36 -15.68 10.83
C ARG A 307 1.03 -15.67 9.35
N HIS A 308 -0.25 -15.80 8.99
CA HIS A 308 -0.72 -15.82 7.60
C HIS A 308 -1.83 -14.79 7.40
N VAL A 309 -1.62 -13.85 6.50
CA VAL A 309 -2.67 -12.97 5.97
C VAL A 309 -3.06 -13.48 4.60
N VAL A 310 -4.32 -13.85 4.43
CA VAL A 310 -4.90 -14.35 3.19
C VAL A 310 -5.90 -13.32 2.70
N TYR A 311 -5.71 -12.78 1.50
CA TYR A 311 -6.58 -11.77 0.89
C TYR A 311 -7.24 -12.34 -0.36
N TYR A 312 -8.55 -12.53 -0.31
CA TYR A 312 -9.36 -13.01 -1.43
C TYR A 312 -10.15 -11.87 -2.05
N MET A 313 -9.74 -11.46 -3.24
CA MET A 313 -10.32 -10.33 -3.96
C MET A 313 -11.26 -10.83 -5.07
N LEU A 314 -12.56 -10.68 -4.83
CA LEU A 314 -13.68 -11.04 -5.70
C LEU A 314 -14.10 -9.90 -6.65
N GLU A 315 -15.06 -10.16 -7.53
CA GLU A 315 -15.50 -9.26 -8.62
C GLU A 315 -16.95 -9.64 -8.99
N SER A 316 -17.99 -8.83 -8.91
CA SER A 316 -18.15 -7.43 -8.54
C SER A 316 -19.52 -7.29 -7.88
N ARG A 317 -19.62 -6.85 -6.63
CA ARG A 317 -20.90 -6.76 -5.91
C ARG A 317 -20.90 -5.60 -4.92
N SER A 318 -21.98 -4.83 -4.90
CA SER A 318 -22.20 -3.83 -3.85
C SER A 318 -22.46 -4.52 -2.50
N PHE A 319 -22.20 -3.78 -1.42
CA PHE A 319 -22.47 -4.26 -0.07
C PHE A 319 -23.95 -4.63 0.11
N ASP A 320 -24.87 -3.72 -0.24
CA ASP A 320 -26.31 -3.98 -0.12
C ASP A 320 -26.78 -5.19 -0.93
N ASN A 321 -26.15 -5.47 -2.08
CA ASN A 321 -26.55 -6.59 -2.93
C ASN A 321 -26.32 -7.96 -2.29
N VAL A 322 -25.24 -8.14 -1.52
CA VAL A 322 -24.85 -9.47 -1.01
C VAL A 322 -24.75 -9.58 0.50
N CYS A 323 -24.60 -8.47 1.22
CA CYS A 323 -24.52 -8.42 2.69
C CYS A 323 -25.58 -7.48 3.32
N GLY A 324 -26.36 -6.75 2.51
CA GLY A 324 -27.30 -5.73 3.00
C GLY A 324 -28.36 -6.27 3.96
N TRP A 325 -28.71 -7.55 3.86
CA TRP A 325 -29.72 -8.20 4.71
C TRP A 325 -29.13 -9.07 5.82
N LEU A 326 -27.82 -8.95 6.09
CA LEU A 326 -27.14 -9.78 7.09
C LEU A 326 -27.77 -9.68 8.48
N TYR A 327 -28.09 -8.46 8.91
CA TYR A 327 -28.73 -8.17 10.19
C TYR A 327 -30.03 -7.39 9.97
N GLN A 328 -31.03 -7.66 10.80
CA GLN A 328 -32.24 -6.83 10.81
C GLN A 328 -31.94 -5.47 11.43
N LYS A 329 -32.67 -4.44 10.99
CA LYS A 329 -32.53 -3.09 11.55
C LYS A 329 -32.81 -3.10 13.06
N GLY A 330 -31.87 -2.58 13.84
CA GLY A 330 -31.93 -2.55 15.30
C GLY A 330 -31.51 -3.84 16.01
N GLU A 331 -31.02 -4.87 15.28
CA GLU A 331 -30.40 -6.02 15.93
C GLU A 331 -29.11 -5.63 16.68
N PRO A 332 -28.87 -6.22 17.87
CA PRO A 332 -27.69 -5.92 18.67
C PRO A 332 -26.45 -6.55 18.03
N ASN A 333 -25.57 -5.72 17.48
CA ASN A 333 -24.29 -6.13 16.90
C ASN A 333 -23.12 -5.60 17.74
N HIS A 334 -21.97 -6.28 17.67
CA HIS A 334 -20.74 -5.76 18.27
C HIS A 334 -20.10 -4.75 17.32
N VAL A 335 -20.34 -3.46 17.55
CA VAL A 335 -19.76 -2.39 16.71
C VAL A 335 -18.38 -1.95 17.23
N ILE A 336 -17.38 -1.96 16.35
CA ILE A 336 -16.09 -1.30 16.54
C ILE A 336 -16.06 -0.05 15.67
N GLY A 337 -15.64 1.07 16.26
CA GLY A 337 -15.62 2.37 15.62
C GLY A 337 -16.88 3.19 15.91
N PRO A 338 -17.27 4.12 15.01
CA PRO A 338 -18.45 4.96 15.20
C PRO A 338 -19.73 4.15 15.48
N ALA A 339 -20.39 4.48 16.59
CA ALA A 339 -21.63 3.85 17.01
C ALA A 339 -22.77 4.12 16.02
N GLY A 340 -23.70 3.17 15.93
CA GLY A 340 -24.89 3.26 15.08
C GLY A 340 -25.35 1.86 14.67
N ASP A 341 -26.57 1.77 14.19
CA ASP A 341 -27.13 0.52 13.65
C ASP A 341 -26.33 0.07 12.42
N PHE A 342 -26.42 -1.21 12.09
CA PHE A 342 -25.88 -1.76 10.85
C PHE A 342 -26.53 -1.08 9.64
N GLU A 343 -25.70 -0.55 8.73
CA GLU A 343 -26.17 0.14 7.52
C GLU A 343 -26.47 -0.87 6.41
N GLY A 344 -27.51 -1.68 6.63
CA GLY A 344 -27.99 -2.67 5.67
C GLY A 344 -29.05 -2.13 4.69
N ALA A 345 -29.43 -2.97 3.74
CA ALA A 345 -30.44 -2.71 2.73
C ALA A 345 -31.83 -2.45 3.35
N SER A 346 -32.65 -1.65 2.67
CA SER A 346 -34.00 -1.31 3.10
C SER A 346 -34.99 -1.33 1.95
N THR A 347 -36.19 -1.88 2.15
CA THR A 347 -37.28 -1.76 1.17
C THR A 347 -37.80 -0.32 1.01
N ASP A 348 -37.41 0.56 1.93
CA ASP A 348 -37.71 2.00 1.83
C ASP A 348 -36.84 2.71 0.79
N ASP A 349 -35.68 2.15 0.45
CA ASP A 349 -34.75 2.71 -0.52
C ASP A 349 -35.26 2.48 -1.94
N TYR A 350 -35.09 3.48 -2.81
CA TYR A 350 -35.58 3.41 -4.18
C TYR A 350 -34.77 4.27 -5.15
N ASN A 351 -34.87 3.93 -6.43
CA ASN A 351 -34.48 4.78 -7.56
C ASN A 351 -35.73 5.13 -8.39
N TRP A 352 -35.65 6.19 -9.17
CA TRP A 352 -36.73 6.56 -10.09
C TRP A 352 -36.54 5.90 -11.45
N HIS A 353 -37.63 5.39 -12.02
CA HIS A 353 -37.67 4.91 -13.40
C HIS A 353 -38.97 5.39 -14.03
N GLU A 354 -38.91 6.27 -15.03
CA GLU A 354 -40.11 6.77 -15.76
C GLU A 354 -41.27 7.23 -14.85
N GLY A 355 -40.96 7.91 -13.74
CA GLY A 355 -41.97 8.44 -12.82
C GLY A 355 -42.55 7.44 -11.80
N ARG A 356 -42.05 6.19 -11.76
CA ARG A 356 -42.32 5.23 -10.67
C ARG A 356 -41.07 5.01 -9.80
N LYS A 357 -41.30 4.60 -8.56
CA LYS A 357 -40.25 4.17 -7.64
C LYS A 357 -39.94 2.70 -7.87
N VAL A 358 -38.66 2.38 -8.04
CA VAL A 358 -38.12 1.01 -8.06
C VAL A 358 -37.46 0.79 -6.72
N HIS A 359 -38.09 0.00 -5.87
CA HIS A 359 -37.62 -0.25 -4.51
C HIS A 359 -36.58 -1.36 -4.49
N VAL A 360 -35.64 -1.28 -3.54
CA VAL A 360 -34.76 -2.40 -3.22
C VAL A 360 -35.60 -3.61 -2.82
N SER A 361 -35.25 -4.79 -3.35
CA SER A 361 -35.99 -6.03 -3.09
C SER A 361 -35.07 -7.24 -3.06
N GLN A 362 -35.50 -8.32 -2.41
CA GLN A 362 -34.77 -9.59 -2.43
C GLN A 362 -35.15 -10.39 -3.69
N PHE A 363 -34.15 -10.91 -4.40
CA PHE A 363 -34.34 -11.77 -5.55
C PHE A 363 -35.19 -12.98 -5.16
N LYS A 364 -36.30 -13.20 -5.86
CA LYS A 364 -37.25 -14.30 -5.58
C LYS A 364 -37.68 -14.36 -4.11
N ASP A 365 -37.94 -13.21 -3.50
CA ASP A 365 -38.35 -13.08 -2.09
C ASP A 365 -37.36 -13.74 -1.11
N GLY A 366 -36.08 -13.79 -1.49
CA GLY A 366 -35.02 -14.39 -0.69
C GLY A 366 -35.01 -15.92 -0.66
N GLN A 367 -35.75 -16.60 -1.56
CA GLN A 367 -35.92 -18.05 -1.55
C GLN A 367 -34.98 -18.80 -2.51
N LEU A 368 -34.57 -20.00 -2.10
CA LEU A 368 -33.87 -21.00 -2.91
C LEU A 368 -34.88 -21.94 -3.59
N SER A 369 -34.56 -22.47 -4.78
CA SER A 369 -35.37 -23.49 -5.45
C SER A 369 -34.61 -24.24 -6.54
N ASP A 370 -34.87 -25.53 -6.69
CA ASP A 370 -34.36 -26.34 -7.83
C ASP A 370 -35.06 -25.99 -9.17
N LYS A 371 -35.87 -24.93 -9.21
CA LYS A 371 -36.66 -24.51 -10.39
C LYS A 371 -36.09 -23.30 -11.13
N TRP A 372 -35.23 -22.53 -10.49
CA TRP A 372 -34.56 -21.36 -11.09
C TRP A 372 -33.12 -21.30 -10.63
N ASP A 373 -32.29 -20.61 -11.42
CA ASP A 373 -30.89 -20.35 -11.08
C ASP A 373 -30.79 -19.05 -10.26
N LEU A 374 -29.79 -18.90 -9.38
CA LEU A 374 -29.58 -17.68 -8.58
C LEU A 374 -28.99 -16.50 -9.39
N LYS A 375 -29.45 -16.34 -10.63
CA LYS A 375 -29.04 -15.26 -11.53
C LYS A 375 -30.04 -14.10 -11.47
N ALA A 376 -29.79 -13.12 -10.60
CA ALA A 376 -30.66 -11.94 -10.43
C ALA A 376 -30.57 -10.91 -11.58
N LEU A 377 -29.43 -10.85 -12.26
CA LEU A 377 -29.18 -9.92 -13.35
C LEU A 377 -29.03 -10.69 -14.66
N ASP A 378 -29.80 -10.32 -15.67
CA ASP A 378 -29.71 -10.97 -16.98
C ASP A 378 -28.53 -10.48 -17.82
N GLN A 379 -28.06 -9.27 -17.54
CA GLN A 379 -26.93 -8.62 -18.19
C GLN A 379 -25.95 -8.09 -17.16
N ASP A 380 -24.73 -7.86 -17.62
CA ASP A 380 -23.71 -7.15 -16.88
C ASP A 380 -24.06 -5.64 -16.84
N PRO A 381 -24.31 -5.04 -15.66
CA PRO A 381 -24.60 -3.61 -15.53
C PRO A 381 -23.40 -2.75 -15.99
N PHE A 382 -23.64 -1.50 -16.38
CA PHE A 382 -22.53 -0.58 -16.64
C PHE A 382 -21.80 -0.22 -15.35
N HIS A 383 -20.48 -0.20 -15.38
CA HIS A 383 -19.68 -0.01 -14.17
C HIS A 383 -18.28 0.58 -14.44
N ASP A 384 -18.13 1.31 -15.54
CA ASP A 384 -16.98 2.18 -15.77
C ASP A 384 -17.12 3.48 -14.97
N THR A 385 -16.04 4.27 -14.89
CA THR A 385 -15.98 5.46 -14.04
C THR A 385 -17.12 6.44 -14.30
N THR A 386 -17.42 6.73 -15.55
CA THR A 386 -18.50 7.66 -15.93
C THR A 386 -19.88 7.12 -15.57
N ASP A 387 -20.08 5.82 -15.68
CA ASP A 387 -21.35 5.18 -15.33
C ASP A 387 -21.57 5.21 -13.83
N VAL A 388 -20.58 4.79 -13.05
CA VAL A 388 -20.71 4.79 -11.58
C VAL A 388 -20.88 6.22 -11.04
N LEU A 389 -20.25 7.23 -11.65
CA LEU A 389 -20.52 8.63 -11.33
C LEU A 389 -21.98 9.02 -11.61
N GLN A 390 -22.57 8.61 -12.75
CA GLN A 390 -23.99 8.86 -13.03
C GLN A 390 -24.92 8.09 -12.07
N GLN A 391 -24.51 6.90 -11.64
CA GLN A 391 -25.27 6.09 -10.68
C GLN A 391 -25.31 6.76 -9.30
N MET A 392 -24.18 7.33 -8.88
CA MET A 392 -24.02 8.06 -7.62
C MET A 392 -24.66 9.46 -7.64
N PHE A 393 -24.62 10.14 -8.78
CA PHE A 393 -25.18 11.48 -8.98
C PHE A 393 -26.22 11.45 -10.11
N ALA A 394 -27.50 11.32 -9.76
CA ALA A 394 -28.57 11.32 -10.74
C ALA A 394 -28.61 12.64 -11.53
N ASN A 395 -28.19 13.74 -10.88
CA ASN A 395 -27.89 15.02 -11.53
C ASN A 395 -26.37 15.22 -11.64
N PRO A 396 -25.77 15.19 -12.86
CA PRO A 396 -24.33 15.35 -13.03
C PRO A 396 -23.75 16.68 -12.52
N ALA A 397 -24.55 17.74 -12.38
CA ALA A 397 -24.09 19.02 -11.82
C ALA A 397 -23.64 18.88 -10.36
N ASP A 398 -24.25 17.96 -9.61
CA ASP A 398 -24.01 17.77 -8.18
C ASP A 398 -22.58 17.27 -7.92
N TYR A 399 -22.00 16.48 -8.83
CA TYR A 399 -20.59 16.09 -8.79
C TYR A 399 -19.67 17.31 -8.90
N TRP A 400 -19.93 18.21 -9.85
CA TRP A 400 -19.12 19.42 -10.06
C TRP A 400 -19.21 20.42 -8.90
N GLU A 401 -20.36 20.45 -8.23
CA GLU A 401 -20.59 21.25 -7.02
C GLU A 401 -20.06 20.60 -5.74
N ARG A 402 -19.48 19.40 -5.86
CA ARG A 402 -18.99 18.57 -4.75
C ARG A 402 -20.06 18.23 -3.71
N ALA A 403 -21.28 17.99 -4.18
CA ALA A 403 -22.38 17.57 -3.33
C ALA A 403 -22.14 16.13 -2.80
N THR A 404 -22.91 15.75 -1.79
CA THR A 404 -23.01 14.34 -1.37
C THR A 404 -23.78 13.56 -2.45
N PRO A 405 -23.30 12.38 -2.89
CA PRO A 405 -24.02 11.51 -3.81
C PRO A 405 -25.45 11.22 -3.35
N ASP A 406 -26.43 11.32 -4.25
CA ASP A 406 -27.83 11.01 -3.98
C ASP A 406 -28.15 9.51 -4.16
N MET A 407 -27.24 8.76 -4.80
CA MET A 407 -27.36 7.32 -5.10
C MET A 407 -28.62 6.96 -5.93
N GLY A 408 -29.23 7.93 -6.61
CA GLY A 408 -30.51 7.82 -7.29
C GLY A 408 -30.44 7.39 -8.76
N GLY A 409 -29.23 7.22 -9.30
CA GLY A 409 -28.99 7.08 -10.75
C GLY A 409 -28.78 5.65 -11.26
N PHE A 410 -28.84 4.62 -10.41
CA PHE A 410 -28.53 3.24 -10.80
C PHE A 410 -29.48 2.69 -11.86
N VAL A 411 -30.78 2.86 -11.66
CA VAL A 411 -31.80 2.45 -12.65
C VAL A 411 -31.76 3.35 -13.88
N LEU A 412 -31.49 4.65 -13.70
CA LEU A 412 -31.37 5.61 -14.79
C LEU A 412 -30.23 5.23 -15.76
N ASN A 413 -29.05 4.92 -15.22
CA ASN A 413 -27.88 4.58 -16.02
C ASN A 413 -28.02 3.20 -16.71
N ASN A 414 -28.54 2.20 -15.99
CA ASN A 414 -28.64 0.83 -16.52
C ASN A 414 -29.90 0.56 -17.35
N ALA A 415 -30.92 1.41 -17.26
CA ALA A 415 -32.26 1.17 -17.82
C ALA A 415 -32.84 -0.21 -17.44
N ASN A 416 -32.50 -0.70 -16.25
CA ASN A 416 -32.89 -2.01 -15.73
C ASN A 416 -33.21 -1.91 -14.23
N ASP A 417 -34.37 -2.41 -13.82
CA ASP A 417 -34.78 -2.43 -12.41
C ASP A 417 -33.99 -3.46 -11.58
N GLN A 418 -33.49 -4.52 -12.21
CA GLN A 418 -32.83 -5.63 -11.52
C GLN A 418 -31.57 -5.19 -10.76
N VAL A 419 -30.99 -4.02 -11.08
CA VAL A 419 -29.86 -3.46 -10.31
C VAL A 419 -30.23 -3.06 -8.88
N MET A 420 -31.53 -2.99 -8.58
CA MET A 420 -32.08 -2.80 -7.23
C MET A 420 -32.40 -4.13 -6.51
N GLU A 421 -32.24 -5.27 -7.18
CA GLU A 421 -32.42 -6.58 -6.54
C GLU A 421 -31.18 -6.95 -5.71
N THR A 422 -31.40 -7.72 -4.64
CA THR A 422 -30.41 -8.10 -3.63
C THR A 422 -30.58 -9.57 -3.27
N PHE A 423 -29.56 -10.21 -2.70
CA PHE A 423 -29.63 -11.58 -2.23
C PHE A 423 -29.85 -11.63 -0.72
N SER A 424 -30.62 -12.61 -0.25
CA SER A 424 -30.82 -12.86 1.18
C SER A 424 -29.66 -13.67 1.79
N PRO A 425 -29.50 -13.69 3.13
CA PRO A 425 -28.54 -14.57 3.78
C PRO A 425 -28.79 -16.05 3.51
N ALA A 426 -30.03 -16.45 3.22
CA ALA A 426 -30.35 -17.83 2.84
C ALA A 426 -29.87 -18.16 1.41
N GLN A 427 -29.79 -17.17 0.53
CA GLN A 427 -29.31 -17.33 -0.84
C GLN A 427 -27.79 -17.32 -0.94
N LEU A 428 -27.10 -16.61 -0.05
CA LEU A 428 -25.63 -16.53 0.04
C LEU A 428 -25.13 -16.93 1.45
N PRO A 429 -25.38 -18.18 1.90
CA PRO A 429 -25.16 -18.62 3.27
C PRO A 429 -23.69 -18.72 3.69
N VAL A 430 -22.76 -18.88 2.76
CA VAL A 430 -21.32 -18.94 3.06
C VAL A 430 -20.79 -17.52 3.27
N LEU A 431 -21.04 -16.59 2.33
CA LEU A 431 -20.61 -15.21 2.46
C LEU A 431 -21.23 -14.54 3.70
N ASN A 432 -22.56 -14.63 3.85
CA ASN A 432 -23.26 -14.07 5.01
C ASN A 432 -22.94 -14.84 6.30
N GLY A 433 -22.72 -16.15 6.22
CA GLY A 433 -22.29 -16.95 7.36
C GLY A 433 -20.94 -16.50 7.90
N LEU A 434 -19.94 -16.27 7.03
CA LEU A 434 -18.65 -15.73 7.44
C LEU A 434 -18.77 -14.31 8.02
N ALA A 435 -19.60 -13.47 7.41
CA ALA A 435 -19.85 -12.11 7.89
C ALA A 435 -20.49 -12.09 9.29
N GLY A 436 -21.48 -12.97 9.53
CA GLY A 436 -22.19 -13.10 10.80
C GLY A 436 -21.36 -13.76 11.90
N GLU A 437 -20.63 -14.83 11.55
CA GLU A 437 -19.83 -15.60 12.51
C GLU A 437 -18.52 -14.92 12.91
N PHE A 438 -18.10 -13.88 12.18
CA PHE A 438 -16.87 -13.15 12.43
C PHE A 438 -17.11 -11.63 12.35
N ALA A 439 -16.42 -10.93 11.46
CA ALA A 439 -16.55 -9.50 11.29
C ALA A 439 -16.83 -9.11 9.84
N VAL A 440 -17.64 -8.07 9.68
CA VAL A 440 -17.90 -7.40 8.40
C VAL A 440 -17.77 -5.88 8.58
N SER A 441 -17.29 -5.19 7.56
CA SER A 441 -17.40 -3.74 7.48
C SER A 441 -18.62 -3.35 6.65
N ASP A 442 -19.52 -2.56 7.23
CA ASP A 442 -20.62 -1.90 6.52
C ASP A 442 -20.25 -0.49 6.04
N ARG A 443 -18.98 -0.11 6.16
CA ARG A 443 -18.39 1.15 5.66
C ARG A 443 -17.05 0.91 4.99
N TRP A 444 -17.00 -0.11 4.13
CA TRP A 444 -15.90 -0.35 3.21
C TRP A 444 -16.32 0.05 1.80
N PHE A 445 -15.64 1.05 1.23
CA PHE A 445 -15.97 1.61 -0.07
C PHE A 445 -15.03 1.07 -1.14
N SER A 446 -15.49 0.98 -2.39
CA SER A 446 -14.53 0.87 -3.50
C SER A 446 -13.68 2.14 -3.53
N SER A 447 -12.40 2.02 -3.85
CA SER A 447 -11.48 3.15 -3.75
C SER A 447 -11.86 4.29 -4.69
N ILE A 448 -12.41 4.01 -5.86
CA ILE A 448 -13.02 5.02 -6.73
C ILE A 448 -14.31 4.49 -7.37
N PRO A 449 -15.22 5.37 -7.82
CA PRO A 449 -16.31 4.96 -8.70
C PRO A 449 -15.73 4.56 -10.06
N GLY A 450 -15.31 3.32 -10.23
CA GLY A 450 -14.59 2.86 -11.42
C GLY A 450 -14.46 1.35 -11.52
N GLY A 451 -13.81 0.89 -12.60
CA GLY A 451 -13.73 -0.53 -12.97
C GLY A 451 -12.79 -1.40 -12.12
N THR A 452 -12.62 -2.65 -12.57
CA THR A 452 -11.80 -3.71 -11.97
C THR A 452 -10.33 -3.28 -11.81
N ASP A 453 -9.67 -2.92 -12.91
CA ASP A 453 -8.23 -2.66 -12.95
C ASP A 453 -7.79 -1.53 -12.01
N VAL A 454 -8.60 -0.47 -11.93
CA VAL A 454 -8.30 0.71 -11.12
C VAL A 454 -8.51 0.42 -9.63
N ASN A 455 -9.61 -0.23 -9.24
CA ASN A 455 -9.90 -0.54 -7.84
C ASN A 455 -8.99 -1.64 -7.27
N ARG A 456 -8.64 -2.65 -8.08
CA ARG A 456 -7.59 -3.62 -7.72
C ARG A 456 -6.23 -2.93 -7.63
N GLY A 457 -5.93 -1.99 -8.52
CA GLY A 457 -4.74 -1.14 -8.45
C GLY A 457 -4.58 -0.45 -7.10
N PHE A 458 -5.66 0.12 -6.55
CA PHE A 458 -5.63 0.72 -5.21
C PHE A 458 -5.28 -0.28 -4.10
N SER A 459 -5.80 -1.51 -4.17
CA SER A 459 -5.56 -2.54 -3.15
C SER A 459 -4.09 -2.97 -3.00
N VAL A 460 -3.28 -2.77 -4.05
CA VAL A 460 -1.89 -3.25 -4.08
C VAL A 460 -0.87 -2.17 -4.44
N THR A 461 -1.29 -0.98 -4.87
CA THR A 461 -0.37 0.13 -5.20
C THR A 461 -0.77 1.46 -4.58
N GLY A 462 -1.93 1.55 -3.92
CA GLY A 462 -2.47 2.80 -3.39
C GLY A 462 -2.97 3.78 -4.45
N SER A 463 -2.97 3.41 -5.74
CA SER A 463 -3.40 4.29 -6.83
C SER A 463 -4.02 3.55 -8.02
N ALA A 464 -4.66 4.31 -8.92
CA ALA A 464 -5.17 3.83 -10.21
C ALA A 464 -4.20 4.11 -11.39
N PHE A 465 -2.93 4.41 -11.12
CA PHE A 465 -1.92 4.75 -12.15
C PHE A 465 -2.32 5.93 -13.06
N ASP A 466 -3.11 6.88 -12.55
CA ASP A 466 -3.69 7.99 -13.32
C ASP A 466 -4.48 7.49 -14.56
N ARG A 467 -5.22 6.37 -14.40
CA ARG A 467 -6.13 5.78 -15.40
C ARG A 467 -7.54 5.63 -14.87
N LEU A 468 -8.55 5.68 -15.74
CA LEU A 468 -9.98 5.58 -15.37
C LEU A 468 -10.70 4.32 -15.89
N GLY A 469 -10.23 3.76 -17.00
CA GLY A 469 -10.84 2.60 -17.64
C GLY A 469 -10.08 1.30 -17.34
N THR A 470 -10.55 0.19 -17.88
CA THR A 470 -9.82 -1.07 -17.87
C THR A 470 -8.78 -1.11 -18.99
N TRP A 471 -7.66 -1.79 -18.76
CA TRP A 471 -6.60 -2.05 -19.72
C TRP A 471 -6.21 -3.54 -19.76
N GLU A 472 -7.17 -4.40 -19.43
CA GLU A 472 -7.08 -5.87 -19.42
C GLU A 472 -7.26 -6.55 -20.80
N GLY A 473 -7.19 -5.77 -21.90
CA GLY A 473 -7.38 -6.23 -23.27
C GLY A 473 -6.28 -5.82 -24.25
N GLY A 474 -6.01 -6.69 -25.24
CA GLY A 474 -5.15 -6.39 -26.39
C GLY A 474 -3.72 -5.99 -26.01
N ASN A 475 -3.13 -5.12 -26.83
CA ASN A 475 -1.74 -4.67 -26.66
C ASN A 475 -1.53 -3.87 -25.37
N ALA A 476 -2.56 -3.21 -24.84
CA ALA A 476 -2.47 -2.45 -23.60
C ALA A 476 -2.14 -3.38 -22.42
N TYR A 477 -2.80 -4.54 -22.34
CA TYR A 477 -2.53 -5.56 -21.33
C TYR A 477 -1.20 -6.29 -21.56
N GLU A 478 -0.95 -6.74 -22.79
CA GLU A 478 0.23 -7.54 -23.13
C GLU A 478 1.54 -6.79 -22.86
N TYR A 479 1.58 -5.48 -23.16
CA TYR A 479 2.77 -4.65 -23.00
C TYR A 479 2.77 -3.78 -21.74
N TRP A 480 1.76 -3.92 -20.87
CA TRP A 480 1.71 -3.19 -19.61
C TRP A 480 2.99 -3.35 -18.77
N PRO A 481 3.53 -4.58 -18.54
CA PRO A 481 4.75 -4.77 -17.76
C PRO A 481 6.01 -4.12 -18.34
N LYS A 482 5.97 -3.71 -19.62
CA LYS A 482 7.09 -3.01 -20.28
C LYS A 482 7.04 -1.50 -20.06
N SER A 483 5.95 -1.00 -19.49
CA SER A 483 5.73 0.40 -19.18
C SER A 483 6.16 0.69 -17.75
N ARG A 484 6.57 1.92 -17.48
CA ARG A 484 6.82 2.37 -16.12
C ARG A 484 5.49 2.59 -15.41
N HIS A 485 5.43 2.19 -14.16
CA HIS A 485 4.27 2.38 -13.30
C HIS A 485 4.70 2.52 -11.85
N ARG A 486 3.77 2.97 -11.01
CA ARG A 486 3.98 3.02 -9.56
C ARG A 486 4.26 1.62 -9.01
N GLN A 487 5.04 1.57 -7.95
CA GLN A 487 5.37 0.32 -7.28
C GLN A 487 4.17 -0.26 -6.54
N SER A 488 4.20 -1.57 -6.31
CA SER A 488 3.20 -2.31 -5.53
C SER A 488 3.68 -2.65 -4.13
N ILE A 489 2.78 -3.12 -3.29
CA ILE A 489 3.07 -3.68 -1.97
C ILE A 489 4.16 -4.75 -2.04
N TRP A 490 4.21 -5.59 -3.09
CA TRP A 490 5.24 -6.62 -3.22
C TRP A 490 6.62 -6.02 -3.45
N LYS A 491 6.71 -4.94 -4.22
CA LYS A 491 7.96 -4.19 -4.38
C LYS A 491 8.42 -3.58 -3.06
N VAL A 492 7.50 -3.04 -2.27
CA VAL A 492 7.79 -2.56 -0.91
C VAL A 492 8.29 -3.69 -0.03
N LEU A 493 7.57 -4.81 0.05
CA LEU A 493 7.98 -6.00 0.83
C LEU A 493 9.37 -6.49 0.40
N TRP A 494 9.61 -6.61 -0.89
CA TRP A 494 10.91 -7.02 -1.46
C TRP A 494 12.05 -6.08 -1.05
N SER A 495 11.82 -4.76 -1.14
CA SER A 495 12.80 -3.75 -0.70
C SER A 495 13.12 -3.82 0.79
N GLN A 496 12.24 -4.44 1.59
CA GLN A 496 12.39 -4.66 3.03
C GLN A 496 12.92 -6.06 3.37
N GLY A 497 13.27 -6.87 2.37
CA GLY A 497 13.76 -8.24 2.55
C GLY A 497 12.67 -9.25 2.89
N ILE A 498 11.40 -8.94 2.61
CA ILE A 498 10.25 -9.82 2.88
C ILE A 498 9.91 -10.56 1.59
N THR A 499 10.16 -11.87 1.59
CA THR A 499 10.04 -12.72 0.39
C THR A 499 9.06 -13.88 0.54
N ASP A 500 8.41 -14.00 1.70
CA ASP A 500 7.44 -15.05 2.02
C ASP A 500 6.01 -14.60 1.67
N TRP A 501 5.73 -14.57 0.38
CA TRP A 501 4.41 -14.24 -0.17
C TRP A 501 4.15 -15.04 -1.44
N LYS A 502 2.88 -15.22 -1.79
CA LYS A 502 2.48 -15.88 -3.03
C LYS A 502 1.16 -15.32 -3.58
N ILE A 503 1.07 -15.22 -4.90
CA ILE A 503 -0.17 -14.97 -5.64
C ILE A 503 -0.71 -16.33 -6.08
N TYR A 504 -1.98 -16.57 -5.78
CA TYR A 504 -2.68 -17.79 -6.13
C TYR A 504 -3.82 -17.48 -7.10
N ASP A 505 -3.72 -17.98 -8.33
CA ASP A 505 -4.75 -17.78 -9.36
C ASP A 505 -5.63 -19.00 -9.56
N ALA A 506 -6.90 -18.77 -9.87
CA ALA A 506 -7.81 -19.81 -10.30
C ALA A 506 -7.81 -20.00 -11.83
N VAL A 507 -7.51 -18.94 -12.59
CA VAL A 507 -7.47 -18.98 -14.05
C VAL A 507 -6.61 -17.86 -14.63
N LEU A 508 -5.94 -18.14 -15.75
CA LEU A 508 -5.18 -17.15 -16.50
C LEU A 508 -6.11 -16.22 -17.29
N TRP A 509 -5.91 -14.90 -17.15
CA TRP A 509 -6.53 -13.89 -18.00
C TRP A 509 -5.61 -13.57 -19.19
N LYS A 510 -6.11 -13.81 -20.41
CA LYS A 510 -5.33 -13.63 -21.66
C LYS A 510 -3.95 -14.31 -21.64
N LYS A 511 -3.85 -15.48 -21.00
CA LYS A 511 -2.61 -16.29 -20.79
C LYS A 511 -1.66 -15.79 -19.70
N HIS A 512 -2.09 -14.85 -18.87
CA HIS A 512 -1.29 -14.31 -17.77
C HIS A 512 -2.04 -14.42 -16.44
N VAL A 513 -1.31 -14.56 -15.34
CA VAL A 513 -1.84 -14.34 -13.99
C VAL A 513 -2.15 -12.86 -13.85
N PHE A 514 -3.40 -12.50 -13.59
CA PHE A 514 -3.90 -11.15 -13.79
C PHE A 514 -3.21 -10.16 -12.86
N THR A 515 -3.20 -10.46 -11.57
CA THR A 515 -2.58 -9.59 -10.56
C THR A 515 -1.08 -9.42 -10.78
N TYR A 516 -0.39 -10.50 -11.16
CA TYR A 516 1.03 -10.44 -11.48
C TYR A 516 1.30 -9.55 -12.70
N GLN A 517 0.56 -9.77 -13.79
CA GLN A 517 0.71 -9.02 -15.04
C GLN A 517 0.50 -7.52 -14.85
N LEU A 518 -0.54 -7.12 -14.11
CA LEU A 518 -0.89 -5.70 -14.00
C LEU A 518 -0.15 -4.97 -12.88
N TYR A 519 0.22 -5.64 -11.80
CA TYR A 519 0.64 -4.93 -10.60
C TYR A 519 2.01 -5.33 -10.06
N LEU A 520 2.68 -6.35 -10.61
CA LEU A 520 3.97 -6.80 -10.10
C LEU A 520 5.05 -6.96 -11.18
N GLN A 521 4.69 -7.53 -12.33
CA GLN A 521 5.66 -7.79 -13.39
C GLN A 521 6.31 -6.48 -13.86
N GLY A 522 7.63 -6.49 -14.01
CA GLY A 522 8.42 -5.30 -14.38
C GLY A 522 8.86 -4.44 -13.19
N GLN A 523 8.47 -4.79 -11.95
CA GLN A 523 8.90 -4.07 -10.74
C GLN A 523 10.08 -4.74 -10.03
N ILE A 524 10.24 -6.05 -10.13
CA ILE A 524 11.25 -6.82 -9.40
C ILE A 524 11.97 -7.76 -10.39
N PRO A 525 13.11 -7.34 -10.98
CA PRO A 525 13.83 -8.14 -11.97
C PRO A 525 14.15 -9.56 -11.49
N THR A 526 14.49 -9.75 -10.22
CA THR A 526 14.74 -11.08 -9.65
C THR A 526 13.50 -11.98 -9.67
N VAL A 527 12.31 -11.44 -9.36
CA VAL A 527 11.05 -12.20 -9.42
C VAL A 527 10.65 -12.43 -10.88
N ASP A 528 10.82 -11.43 -11.74
CA ASP A 528 10.50 -11.52 -13.16
C ASP A 528 11.33 -12.59 -13.89
N ALA A 529 12.57 -12.83 -13.43
CA ALA A 529 13.45 -13.86 -13.95
C ALA A 529 12.98 -15.29 -13.61
N ASP A 530 12.35 -15.49 -12.45
CA ASP A 530 11.77 -16.77 -12.03
C ASP A 530 10.55 -16.59 -11.10
N PRO A 531 9.33 -16.41 -11.66
CA PRO A 531 8.13 -16.18 -10.86
C PRO A 531 7.57 -17.46 -10.23
N SER A 532 8.11 -18.65 -10.55
CA SER A 532 7.51 -19.94 -10.18
C SER A 532 7.40 -20.18 -8.67
N ARG A 533 8.24 -19.52 -7.87
CA ARG A 533 8.19 -19.56 -6.41
C ARG A 533 7.03 -18.74 -5.82
N PHE A 534 6.59 -17.73 -6.56
CA PHE A 534 5.71 -16.67 -6.10
C PHE A 534 4.29 -16.75 -6.67
N ILE A 535 4.06 -17.70 -7.59
CA ILE A 535 2.80 -17.88 -8.28
C ILE A 535 2.44 -19.36 -8.24
N ALA A 536 1.19 -19.68 -7.88
CA ALA A 536 0.66 -21.04 -7.94
C ALA A 536 -0.86 -21.03 -8.19
N GLY A 537 -1.43 -22.19 -8.51
CA GLY A 537 -2.88 -22.31 -8.66
C GLY A 537 -3.62 -22.37 -7.30
N LEU A 538 -4.92 -22.04 -7.30
CA LEU A 538 -5.77 -22.07 -6.11
C LEU A 538 -5.86 -23.47 -5.44
N ASP A 539 -5.72 -24.55 -6.20
CA ASP A 539 -5.61 -25.90 -5.62
C ASP A 539 -4.34 -26.09 -4.79
N GLN A 540 -3.23 -25.47 -5.19
CA GLN A 540 -2.01 -25.47 -4.40
C GLN A 540 -2.18 -24.65 -3.11
N PHE A 541 -2.95 -23.55 -3.12
CA PHE A 541 -3.31 -22.83 -1.90
C PHE A 541 -4.04 -23.75 -0.90
N LYS A 542 -5.05 -24.48 -1.38
CA LYS A 542 -5.81 -25.41 -0.53
C LYS A 542 -4.91 -26.51 0.04
N GLN A 543 -3.91 -26.98 -0.72
CA GLN A 543 -2.93 -27.95 -0.25
C GLN A 543 -1.95 -27.32 0.76
N ASP A 544 -1.45 -26.11 0.49
CA ASP A 544 -0.54 -25.37 1.38
C ASP A 544 -1.22 -25.10 2.73
N ALA A 545 -2.52 -24.77 2.75
CA ALA A 545 -3.33 -24.62 3.96
C ALA A 545 -3.43 -25.92 4.77
N LYS A 546 -3.76 -27.04 4.11
CA LYS A 546 -3.86 -28.37 4.75
C LYS A 546 -2.52 -28.85 5.32
N ASP A 547 -1.43 -28.56 4.63
CA ASP A 547 -0.08 -29.00 5.00
C ASP A 547 0.60 -28.08 6.04
N GLY A 548 0.01 -26.93 6.38
CA GLY A 548 0.65 -25.94 7.25
C GLY A 548 1.82 -25.22 6.58
N LYS A 549 1.75 -25.01 5.26
CA LYS A 549 2.77 -24.38 4.41
C LYS A 549 2.30 -23.06 3.78
N LEU A 550 1.25 -22.44 4.32
CA LEU A 550 0.82 -21.12 3.84
C LEU A 550 1.98 -20.13 3.96
N PRO A 551 2.20 -19.28 2.94
CA PRO A 551 3.13 -18.16 3.07
C PRO A 551 2.59 -17.13 4.06
N SER A 552 3.44 -16.21 4.51
CA SER A 552 3.04 -15.10 5.39
C SER A 552 1.96 -14.22 4.74
N PHE A 553 2.04 -14.00 3.43
CA PHE A 553 0.99 -13.29 2.67
C PHE A 553 0.54 -14.09 1.44
N SER A 554 -0.76 -14.40 1.36
CA SER A 554 -1.39 -15.04 0.19
C SER A 554 -2.39 -14.08 -0.45
N TYR A 555 -2.22 -13.77 -1.74
CA TYR A 555 -3.23 -13.05 -2.54
C TYR A 555 -3.96 -14.05 -3.43
N LEU A 556 -5.29 -14.14 -3.32
CA LEU A 556 -6.12 -15.09 -4.06
C LEU A 556 -6.96 -14.33 -5.09
N GLU A 557 -6.98 -14.82 -6.34
CA GLU A 557 -7.87 -14.32 -7.39
C GLU A 557 -8.83 -15.43 -7.89
N PRO A 558 -10.12 -15.12 -8.13
CA PRO A 558 -11.14 -16.08 -8.51
C PRO A 558 -11.09 -16.43 -10.00
N ILE A 559 -11.98 -17.34 -10.42
CA ILE A 559 -12.36 -17.45 -11.82
C ILE A 559 -13.19 -16.21 -12.18
N TRP A 560 -12.59 -15.29 -12.95
CA TRP A 560 -13.13 -13.98 -13.32
C TRP A 560 -14.51 -14.04 -13.96
N TYR A 561 -14.56 -14.66 -15.14
CA TYR A 561 -15.77 -14.84 -15.93
C TYR A 561 -15.56 -16.04 -16.85
N ALA A 562 -16.46 -17.01 -16.75
CA ALA A 562 -16.48 -18.23 -17.54
C ALA A 562 -17.93 -18.63 -17.87
N PRO A 563 -18.18 -19.33 -18.99
CA PRO A 563 -19.53 -19.76 -19.37
C PRO A 563 -20.24 -20.62 -18.31
N SER A 564 -19.47 -21.33 -17.49
CA SER A 564 -19.88 -22.02 -16.27
C SER A 564 -18.81 -21.81 -15.19
N ASP A 565 -19.14 -22.05 -13.92
CA ASP A 565 -18.18 -22.09 -12.81
C ASP A 565 -17.44 -20.78 -12.53
N THR A 566 -18.05 -19.63 -12.86
CA THR A 566 -17.54 -18.31 -12.46
C THR A 566 -17.59 -18.20 -10.93
N THR A 567 -16.43 -18.03 -10.29
CA THR A 567 -16.34 -17.97 -8.81
C THR A 567 -16.15 -16.56 -8.28
N SER A 568 -16.10 -15.55 -9.14
CA SER A 568 -15.88 -14.15 -8.77
C SER A 568 -17.10 -13.50 -8.11
N TYR A 569 -18.29 -14.07 -8.32
CA TYR A 569 -19.62 -13.48 -8.10
C TYR A 569 -20.02 -12.41 -9.13
N HIS A 570 -19.39 -12.36 -10.32
CA HIS A 570 -19.66 -11.32 -11.31
C HIS A 570 -21.16 -11.16 -11.63
N PRO A 571 -21.69 -9.92 -11.74
CA PRO A 571 -23.05 -9.67 -12.22
C PRO A 571 -23.33 -10.37 -13.55
N GLY A 572 -24.55 -10.85 -13.77
CA GLY A 572 -24.87 -11.66 -14.95
C GLY A 572 -24.50 -13.15 -14.84
N THR A 573 -23.84 -13.57 -13.76
CA THR A 573 -23.53 -14.99 -13.48
C THR A 573 -24.25 -15.49 -12.22
N ASP A 574 -24.31 -16.81 -12.08
CA ASP A 574 -24.81 -17.50 -10.88
C ASP A 574 -23.74 -17.44 -9.76
N PRO A 575 -24.07 -16.98 -8.54
CA PRO A 575 -23.11 -16.88 -7.44
C PRO A 575 -22.80 -18.22 -6.74
N ILE A 576 -23.52 -19.32 -7.01
CA ILE A 576 -23.32 -20.60 -6.30
C ILE A 576 -21.88 -21.15 -6.45
N PRO A 577 -21.22 -21.13 -7.62
CA PRO A 577 -19.82 -21.53 -7.72
C PRO A 577 -18.88 -20.68 -6.86
N GLY A 578 -19.18 -19.38 -6.72
CA GLY A 578 -18.48 -18.47 -5.81
C GLY A 578 -18.64 -18.87 -4.34
N GLU A 579 -19.87 -19.17 -3.90
CA GLU A 579 -20.16 -19.65 -2.54
C GLU A 579 -19.44 -20.98 -2.24
N ARG A 580 -19.42 -21.91 -3.20
CA ARG A 580 -18.70 -23.18 -3.08
C ARG A 580 -17.18 -22.95 -2.96
N ALA A 581 -16.60 -22.14 -3.85
CA ALA A 581 -15.17 -21.84 -3.83
C ALA A 581 -14.74 -21.13 -2.53
N LEU A 582 -15.53 -20.16 -2.06
CA LEU A 582 -15.30 -19.49 -0.79
C LEU A 582 -15.36 -20.47 0.39
N ASN A 583 -16.32 -21.40 0.39
CA ASN A 583 -16.41 -22.42 1.44
C ASN A 583 -15.19 -23.35 1.40
N GLU A 584 -14.73 -23.78 0.22
CA GLU A 584 -13.54 -24.61 0.08
C GLU A 584 -12.26 -23.91 0.58
N ILE A 585 -12.10 -22.61 0.28
CA ILE A 585 -11.00 -21.79 0.79
C ILE A 585 -11.06 -21.73 2.32
N TYR A 586 -12.22 -21.39 2.88
CA TYR A 586 -12.41 -21.31 4.31
C TYR A 586 -12.14 -22.66 4.98
N GLU A 587 -12.71 -23.76 4.49
CA GLU A 587 -12.51 -25.10 5.04
C GLU A 587 -11.05 -25.57 4.95
N ALA A 588 -10.33 -25.21 3.88
CA ALA A 588 -8.91 -25.54 3.77
C ALA A 588 -8.08 -24.85 4.86
N ILE A 589 -8.40 -23.58 5.16
CA ILE A 589 -7.75 -22.81 6.24
C ILE A 589 -8.19 -23.35 7.61
N SER A 590 -9.49 -23.47 7.84
CA SER A 590 -10.08 -23.71 9.16
C SER A 590 -9.90 -25.14 9.66
N ASN A 591 -9.71 -26.10 8.75
CA ASN A 591 -9.32 -27.48 9.09
C ASN A 591 -7.80 -27.68 9.08
N GLY A 592 -7.03 -26.70 8.59
CA GLY A 592 -5.58 -26.74 8.54
C GLY A 592 -4.93 -26.41 9.89
N PRO A 593 -3.67 -26.81 10.11
CA PRO A 593 -2.94 -26.53 11.35
C PRO A 593 -2.69 -25.03 11.60
N GLY A 594 -2.84 -24.19 10.56
CA GLY A 594 -2.62 -22.74 10.64
C GLY A 594 -3.82 -21.93 11.12
N TRP A 595 -5.00 -22.53 11.38
CA TRP A 595 -6.24 -21.79 11.67
C TRP A 595 -6.09 -20.71 12.74
N GLU A 596 -5.47 -21.02 13.88
CA GLU A 596 -5.23 -20.07 14.97
C GLU A 596 -4.31 -18.90 14.61
N HIS A 597 -3.60 -19.00 13.49
CA HIS A 597 -2.61 -18.04 13.03
C HIS A 597 -2.96 -17.38 11.70
N THR A 598 -4.18 -17.59 11.19
CA THR A 598 -4.62 -17.03 9.92
C THR A 598 -5.65 -15.92 10.10
N LEU A 599 -5.46 -14.85 9.33
CA LEU A 599 -6.50 -13.87 9.01
C LEU A 599 -6.86 -14.06 7.53
N LEU A 600 -8.11 -14.44 7.26
CA LEU A 600 -8.70 -14.38 5.93
C LEU A 600 -9.50 -13.09 5.78
N VAL A 601 -9.21 -12.33 4.73
CA VAL A 601 -9.97 -11.13 4.34
C VAL A 601 -10.63 -11.43 3.00
N VAL A 602 -11.95 -11.34 2.94
CA VAL A 602 -12.75 -11.52 1.72
C VAL A 602 -13.35 -10.18 1.35
N THR A 603 -13.08 -9.70 0.13
CA THR A 603 -13.60 -8.41 -0.32
C THR A 603 -13.80 -8.42 -1.84
N PHE A 604 -14.47 -7.38 -2.32
CA PHE A 604 -14.67 -7.14 -3.75
C PHE A 604 -13.90 -5.89 -4.17
N ASP A 605 -13.57 -5.80 -5.45
CA ASP A 605 -12.93 -4.62 -6.02
C ASP A 605 -13.90 -3.46 -6.27
N LYS A 606 -15.09 -3.73 -6.83
CA LYS A 606 -16.12 -2.75 -7.16
C LYS A 606 -17.54 -3.28 -6.96
N ASN A 607 -18.50 -2.36 -7.06
CA ASN A 607 -19.93 -2.64 -6.91
C ASN A 607 -20.58 -3.31 -8.13
N GLY A 608 -19.91 -3.30 -9.30
CA GLY A 608 -20.40 -3.92 -10.53
C GLY A 608 -21.64 -3.25 -11.12
N GLY A 609 -21.86 -1.96 -10.83
CA GLY A 609 -23.04 -1.21 -11.30
C GLY A 609 -24.34 -1.56 -10.56
N VAL A 610 -24.23 -2.36 -9.49
CA VAL A 610 -25.35 -2.74 -8.63
C VAL A 610 -25.53 -1.72 -7.50
N TYR A 611 -26.77 -1.47 -7.12
CA TYR A 611 -27.17 -0.45 -6.15
C TYR A 611 -26.53 -0.62 -4.77
N ASP A 612 -26.16 0.49 -4.16
CA ASP A 612 -25.88 0.63 -2.72
C ASP A 612 -26.46 1.96 -2.25
N HIS A 613 -27.06 1.99 -1.05
CA HIS A 613 -27.75 3.18 -0.55
C HIS A 613 -26.82 4.20 0.12
N VAL A 614 -25.61 3.81 0.56
CA VAL A 614 -24.74 4.71 1.32
C VAL A 614 -23.89 5.55 0.37
N ALA A 615 -24.07 6.85 0.47
CA ALA A 615 -23.28 7.82 -0.27
C ALA A 615 -21.79 7.73 0.11
N PRO A 616 -20.88 7.47 -0.84
CA PRO A 616 -19.45 7.46 -0.55
C PRO A 616 -18.90 8.87 -0.29
N PRO A 617 -17.90 9.01 0.60
CA PRO A 617 -17.28 10.31 0.86
C PRO A 617 -16.19 10.65 -0.17
N TYR A 618 -15.84 11.93 -0.22
CA TYR A 618 -14.61 12.37 -0.85
C TYR A 618 -13.39 11.84 -0.07
N ALA A 619 -12.32 11.56 -0.79
CA ALA A 619 -11.07 10.98 -0.29
C ALA A 619 -9.87 11.85 -0.64
N ARG A 620 -8.74 11.56 -0.01
CA ARG A 620 -7.45 12.13 -0.43
C ARG A 620 -7.09 11.59 -1.82
N LYS A 621 -6.54 12.45 -2.68
CA LYS A 621 -5.96 12.03 -3.96
C LYS A 621 -4.92 10.92 -3.76
N PRO A 622 -4.76 9.97 -4.68
CA PRO A 622 -3.72 8.95 -4.62
C PRO A 622 -2.34 9.58 -4.78
N TRP A 623 -2.22 10.55 -5.68
CA TRP A 623 -1.01 11.33 -5.91
C TRP A 623 -1.36 12.79 -6.18
N PRO A 624 -0.50 13.76 -5.83
CA PRO A 624 -0.77 15.17 -6.09
C PRO A 624 -1.04 15.51 -7.56
N ASN A 625 -0.33 14.84 -8.48
CA ASN A 625 -0.45 15.04 -9.93
C ASN A 625 -1.53 14.18 -10.61
N ASP A 626 -2.29 13.37 -9.87
CA ASP A 626 -3.37 12.57 -10.47
C ASP A 626 -4.55 13.47 -10.86
N CYS A 627 -4.88 13.40 -12.15
CA CYS A 627 -6.03 14.05 -12.78
C CYS A 627 -6.17 13.53 -14.21
N HIS A 628 -7.16 12.69 -14.45
CA HIS A 628 -7.45 12.15 -15.77
C HIS A 628 -8.84 12.62 -16.22
N ASP A 629 -8.93 13.28 -17.37
CA ASP A 629 -10.18 13.85 -17.91
C ASP A 629 -11.01 14.68 -16.89
N GLY A 630 -10.32 15.37 -15.98
CA GLY A 630 -10.95 16.19 -14.94
C GLY A 630 -11.43 15.41 -13.70
N PHE A 631 -11.29 14.08 -13.68
CA PHE A 631 -11.47 13.27 -12.48
C PHE A 631 -10.18 13.24 -11.67
N ALA A 632 -10.28 13.66 -10.42
CA ALA A 632 -9.12 13.92 -9.57
C ALA A 632 -8.80 12.77 -8.61
N TYR A 633 -9.52 11.64 -8.71
CA TYR A 633 -9.36 10.45 -7.85
C TYR A 633 -9.58 10.71 -6.36
N ASP A 634 -10.32 11.78 -6.05
CA ASP A 634 -10.62 12.26 -4.70
C ASP A 634 -12.05 11.91 -4.28
N LEU A 635 -12.69 10.93 -4.90
CA LEU A 635 -14.02 10.44 -4.57
C LEU A 635 -14.01 8.91 -4.49
N MET A 636 -14.53 8.34 -3.40
CA MET A 636 -14.72 6.89 -3.28
C MET A 636 -15.94 6.42 -4.08
N GLY A 637 -15.98 5.15 -4.44
CA GLY A 637 -17.16 4.56 -5.08
C GLY A 637 -18.08 3.86 -4.08
N PRO A 638 -19.16 3.21 -4.54
CA PRO A 638 -20.14 2.58 -3.67
C PRO A 638 -19.53 1.50 -2.76
N ARG A 639 -20.21 1.19 -1.66
CA ARG A 639 -19.71 0.17 -0.72
C ARG A 639 -19.61 -1.20 -1.37
N VAL A 640 -18.60 -1.95 -0.92
CA VAL A 640 -18.37 -3.34 -1.27
C VAL A 640 -18.20 -4.17 0.01
N PRO A 641 -18.52 -5.47 0.00
CA PRO A 641 -18.28 -6.32 1.16
C PRO A 641 -16.80 -6.37 1.52
N ALA A 642 -16.50 -6.30 2.82
CA ALA A 642 -15.20 -6.65 3.39
C ALA A 642 -15.40 -7.43 4.69
N ILE A 643 -15.00 -8.70 4.68
CA ILE A 643 -15.24 -9.67 5.76
C ILE A 643 -13.88 -10.14 6.29
N MET A 644 -13.72 -10.13 7.60
CA MET A 644 -12.50 -10.54 8.28
C MET A 644 -12.77 -11.78 9.14
N VAL A 645 -12.06 -12.86 8.83
CA VAL A 645 -12.26 -14.20 9.40
C VAL A 645 -11.00 -14.64 10.12
N SER A 646 -11.12 -14.85 11.42
CA SER A 646 -10.03 -15.35 12.27
C SER A 646 -10.60 -15.84 13.60
N PRO A 647 -10.01 -16.86 14.24
CA PRO A 647 -10.52 -17.35 15.51
C PRO A 647 -10.44 -16.35 16.66
N TRP A 648 -9.70 -15.25 16.48
CA TRP A 648 -9.53 -14.15 17.44
C TRP A 648 -10.59 -13.03 17.31
N ILE A 649 -11.49 -13.15 16.34
CA ILE A 649 -12.58 -12.20 16.07
C ILE A 649 -13.86 -12.73 16.74
N ARG A 650 -14.65 -11.86 17.35
CA ARG A 650 -15.95 -12.22 17.94
C ARG A 650 -17.02 -12.31 16.86
N GLU A 651 -17.96 -13.24 17.01
CA GLU A 651 -19.19 -13.31 16.23
C GLU A 651 -19.98 -11.98 16.31
N GLY A 652 -20.71 -11.65 15.24
CA GLY A 652 -21.60 -10.49 15.21
C GLY A 652 -20.87 -9.15 15.11
N THR A 653 -19.61 -9.13 14.69
CA THR A 653 -18.80 -7.91 14.69
C THR A 653 -19.07 -7.05 13.44
N VAL A 654 -19.40 -5.79 13.65
CA VAL A 654 -19.40 -4.76 12.59
C VAL A 654 -18.24 -3.82 12.87
N VAL A 655 -17.32 -3.67 11.92
CA VAL A 655 -16.12 -2.85 12.11
C VAL A 655 -16.08 -1.70 11.12
N ARG A 656 -15.83 -0.50 11.66
CA ARG A 656 -15.74 0.76 10.92
C ARG A 656 -14.43 1.44 11.26
N ALA A 657 -13.92 2.26 10.34
CA ALA A 657 -12.70 3.02 10.60
C ALA A 657 -12.93 4.03 11.72
N ASP A 658 -11.95 4.16 12.61
CA ASP A 658 -11.91 5.24 13.59
C ASP A 658 -11.45 6.53 12.89
N GLY A 659 -12.33 7.54 12.83
CA GLY A 659 -12.02 8.86 12.28
C GLY A 659 -12.82 9.22 11.02
N GLU A 660 -12.30 10.19 10.25
CA GLU A 660 -13.00 10.77 9.08
C GLU A 660 -12.77 9.99 7.79
N VAL A 661 -11.68 9.23 7.69
CA VAL A 661 -11.37 8.42 6.50
C VAL A 661 -11.98 7.03 6.69
N PRO A 662 -12.96 6.61 5.88
CA PRO A 662 -13.53 5.27 5.98
C PRO A 662 -12.57 4.21 5.42
N PHE A 663 -12.95 2.94 5.55
CA PHE A 663 -12.20 1.87 4.92
C PHE A 663 -12.42 1.84 3.40
N ASP A 664 -11.38 1.47 2.69
CA ASP A 664 -11.39 1.10 1.28
C ASP A 664 -10.27 0.07 1.02
N SER A 665 -10.04 -0.31 -0.24
CA SER A 665 -8.99 -1.26 -0.62
C SER A 665 -7.58 -0.87 -0.13
N THR A 666 -7.27 0.42 0.07
CA THR A 666 -5.98 0.84 0.63
C THR A 666 -5.84 0.48 2.12
N SER A 667 -6.95 0.30 2.84
CA SER A 667 -6.94 -0.11 4.25
C SER A 667 -6.41 -1.53 4.45
N PHE A 668 -6.60 -2.41 3.46
CA PHE A 668 -5.94 -3.72 3.42
C PHE A 668 -4.42 -3.57 3.30
N ALA A 669 -3.94 -2.83 2.29
CA ALA A 669 -2.52 -2.59 2.09
C ALA A 669 -1.86 -1.95 3.34
N ALA A 670 -2.55 -1.02 4.01
CA ALA A 670 -2.08 -0.36 5.23
C ALA A 670 -1.87 -1.39 6.33
N THR A 671 -2.91 -2.19 6.58
CA THR A 671 -2.90 -3.18 7.65
C THR A 671 -1.83 -4.24 7.39
N LEU A 672 -1.65 -4.67 6.14
CA LEU A 672 -0.61 -5.64 5.76
C LEU A 672 0.80 -5.09 6.00
N LEU A 673 1.09 -3.87 5.55
CA LEU A 673 2.42 -3.27 5.70
C LEU A 673 2.74 -2.92 7.17
N ASP A 674 1.75 -2.42 7.92
CA ASP A 674 1.89 -2.19 9.37
C ASP A 674 2.05 -3.55 10.12
N TRP A 675 1.40 -4.64 9.68
CA TRP A 675 1.59 -6.00 10.22
C TRP A 675 3.01 -6.53 9.98
N PHE A 676 3.57 -6.32 8.79
CA PHE A 676 4.99 -6.60 8.53
C PHE A 676 5.95 -5.65 9.28
N GLY A 677 5.43 -4.60 9.93
CA GLY A 677 6.19 -3.60 10.66
C GLY A 677 6.92 -2.60 9.77
N VAL A 678 6.55 -2.48 8.50
CA VAL A 678 7.19 -1.53 7.57
C VAL A 678 6.73 -0.11 7.92
N PRO A 679 7.63 0.83 8.25
CA PRO A 679 7.25 2.20 8.58
C PRO A 679 6.56 2.91 7.41
N ARG A 680 5.47 3.64 7.67
CA ARG A 680 4.70 4.38 6.65
C ARG A 680 5.54 5.25 5.70
N PRO A 681 6.57 6.00 6.17
CA PRO A 681 7.43 6.79 5.27
C PRO A 681 8.21 5.95 4.25
N GLN A 682 8.32 4.63 4.43
CA GLN A 682 9.00 3.73 3.49
C GLN A 682 8.06 3.04 2.51
N TRP A 683 6.74 3.26 2.61
CA TRP A 683 5.79 2.59 1.71
C TRP A 683 5.95 3.09 0.27
N GLY A 684 6.02 4.40 0.05
CA GLY A 684 6.17 4.93 -1.31
C GLY A 684 4.98 4.60 -2.23
N LEU A 685 3.76 4.53 -1.67
CA LEU A 685 2.52 4.09 -2.32
C LEU A 685 1.46 5.21 -2.39
N GLY A 686 1.89 6.47 -2.22
CA GLY A 686 1.04 7.63 -2.46
C GLY A 686 0.37 8.21 -1.23
N ASP A 687 -0.34 9.31 -1.47
CA ASP A 687 -0.94 10.17 -0.47
C ASP A 687 -2.18 9.54 0.17
N ARG A 688 -3.01 8.86 -0.64
CA ARG A 688 -4.16 8.12 -0.14
C ARG A 688 -3.73 7.00 0.81
N MET A 689 -2.66 6.30 0.45
CA MET A 689 -2.06 5.26 1.29
C MET A 689 -1.53 5.81 2.62
N ALA A 690 -0.95 7.01 2.64
CA ALA A 690 -0.38 7.60 3.85
C ALA A 690 -1.41 7.81 4.98
N VAL A 691 -2.67 8.09 4.61
CA VAL A 691 -3.78 8.34 5.55
C VAL A 691 -4.75 7.16 5.69
N ALA A 692 -4.49 6.05 5.01
CA ALA A 692 -5.36 4.88 5.07
C ALA A 692 -5.48 4.35 6.51
N PRO A 693 -6.70 4.14 7.02
CA PRO A 693 -6.93 3.51 8.31
C PRO A 693 -6.61 2.01 8.27
N THR A 694 -6.37 1.41 9.43
CA THR A 694 -6.11 -0.02 9.60
C THR A 694 -7.21 -0.67 10.44
N PHE A 695 -7.38 -1.98 10.36
CA PHE A 695 -8.51 -2.70 10.96
C PHE A 695 -8.11 -3.78 11.99
N GLU A 696 -6.90 -3.71 12.55
CA GLU A 696 -6.44 -4.64 13.60
C GLU A 696 -7.35 -4.63 14.84
N THR A 697 -8.13 -3.57 15.04
CA THR A 697 -9.10 -3.43 16.13
C THR A 697 -10.16 -4.53 16.12
N VAL A 698 -10.37 -5.20 14.96
CA VAL A 698 -11.27 -6.34 14.80
C VAL A 698 -10.94 -7.53 15.71
N PHE A 699 -9.67 -7.67 16.12
CA PHE A 699 -9.21 -8.74 17.01
C PHE A 699 -9.60 -8.46 18.46
N GLN A 700 -10.73 -8.99 18.93
CA GLN A 700 -11.27 -8.63 20.24
C GLN A 700 -11.13 -9.72 21.30
N ALA A 701 -10.81 -10.95 20.89
CA ALA A 701 -10.77 -12.10 21.79
C ALA A 701 -9.36 -12.25 22.39
N ALA A 702 -9.30 -12.51 23.70
CA ALA A 702 -8.04 -12.81 24.39
C ALA A 702 -7.57 -14.26 24.18
N GLN A 703 -8.46 -15.12 23.69
CA GLN A 703 -8.22 -16.52 23.36
C GLN A 703 -8.87 -16.83 22.01
N PRO A 704 -8.31 -17.76 21.21
CA PRO A 704 -8.96 -18.16 19.96
C PRO A 704 -10.24 -18.93 20.27
N ARG A 705 -11.25 -18.82 19.41
CA ARG A 705 -12.48 -19.62 19.55
C ARG A 705 -12.17 -21.12 19.49
N THR A 706 -12.89 -21.90 20.30
CA THR A 706 -12.75 -23.36 20.36
C THR A 706 -13.62 -24.10 19.35
N THR A 707 -14.55 -23.40 18.70
CA THR A 707 -15.47 -23.94 17.70
C THR A 707 -15.20 -23.31 16.34
N THR A 708 -15.25 -24.13 15.31
CA THR A 708 -15.13 -23.68 13.91
C THR A 708 -16.51 -23.76 13.26
N PRO A 709 -17.13 -22.63 12.90
CA PRO A 709 -18.40 -22.61 12.17
C PRO A 709 -18.30 -23.41 10.87
N ARG A 710 -19.42 -24.03 10.47
CA ARG A 710 -19.54 -24.77 9.21
C ARG A 710 -20.69 -24.19 8.41
N PHE A 711 -20.48 -24.02 7.13
CA PHE A 711 -21.48 -23.48 6.22
C PHE A 711 -21.87 -24.54 5.20
N THR A 712 -23.09 -24.47 4.71
CA THR A 712 -23.55 -25.31 3.60
C THR A 712 -23.77 -24.38 2.42
N PRO A 713 -23.04 -24.57 1.30
CA PRO A 713 -23.28 -23.80 0.09
C PRO A 713 -24.76 -23.87 -0.35
N PRO A 714 -25.28 -22.82 -0.98
CA PRO A 714 -26.66 -22.79 -1.45
C PRO A 714 -26.88 -23.80 -2.58
N TYR A 715 -28.15 -24.02 -2.89
CA TYR A 715 -28.60 -24.89 -3.99
C TYR A 715 -29.58 -24.13 -4.88
N ASP A 716 -29.65 -24.54 -6.14
CA ASP A 716 -30.62 -24.03 -7.10
C ASP A 716 -30.87 -25.06 -8.22
N LYS A 717 -31.46 -24.64 -9.34
CA LYS A 717 -31.72 -25.53 -10.48
C LYS A 717 -30.44 -26.10 -11.11
N SER A 718 -29.36 -25.34 -11.21
CA SER A 718 -28.08 -25.80 -11.79
C SER A 718 -27.24 -26.56 -10.78
N PHE A 719 -27.46 -26.32 -9.49
CA PHE A 719 -26.77 -26.95 -8.37
C PHE A 719 -27.77 -27.53 -7.36
N PRO A 720 -28.49 -28.62 -7.70
CA PRO A 720 -29.60 -29.13 -6.87
C PRO A 720 -29.12 -29.71 -5.54
N GLN A 721 -30.04 -29.82 -4.57
CA GLN A 721 -29.73 -30.41 -3.26
C GLN A 721 -29.13 -31.82 -3.37
N GLY A 722 -27.98 -32.03 -2.70
CA GLY A 722 -27.28 -33.32 -2.68
C GLY A 722 -26.34 -33.57 -3.87
N SER A 723 -26.07 -32.55 -4.69
CA SER A 723 -25.04 -32.55 -5.73
C SER A 723 -23.63 -32.24 -5.22
#